data_AF-G9WL36-F1
#
_entry.id   AF-G9WL36-F1
#
_cell.length_a   1.000
_cell.length_b   1.000
_cell.length_c   1.000
_cell.angle_alpha   90.00
_cell.angle_beta   90.00
_cell.angle_gamma   90.00
#
_symmetry.space_group_name_H-M   'P 1'
#
loop_
_entity.id
_entity.type
_entity.pdbx_description
1 polymer ?
#
loop_
_entity_poly.entity_id
_entity_poly.type
_entity_poly.pdbx_seq_one_letter_code
_entity_poly.pdbx_strand_id
1 'polypeptide(L)'
;MNSGIYKKKKFWTKRRTRKLVLSGIFLVALLFYFIHAYRSMDRNSRVYANMGESKLPYLYVKMGDKRINPLHGFYQEMDGSSIRDSIAALPYDRELTLVADAEKFSVESAHYDIRSLDGSELIEKDGKAELEKSGKEIKIILPIQNLIQEGKEYQLRLSLDMGETSLHYYTRIILAKDKMAEEMLSLGEDFTRKSFSKSEARSLSTYLESDDTMDNSDLSHVNLHSSFQQITWGDTAMVMDGEPEISLKEINGIMGLVQVRYASKANDQNGHIRRFFNEDNFVMRYDSQRIYLMDFDRQSTEIFDGQSFRFSDKEILLGVDSPERVQAKYSDNKTFYAFSKGNALYRLNSEGMLTRIFSYLTEENDSFRGDFLSHGIRLMDVKTNGDVDFMVYGYISRGRHEGYTGIVFYTYDNSENTVVENFFLPLKENKEELEESMNRLSYHAGNKMFYLYYGGTVYGIDTNSFEVLTMASSLEKSELASSDGGQYLAYEEKNGESELSQTVVFRNLKSDKSQNITEENKLFSVIGFIEDDLVLGVQSKEQGKEWNPQGEIPMEEIRIIGPDLKQKLSYKKENLYFSNFSIVGNQLRFDEYTHNENGYAYFGKDSVLSNKEEPKENKLVPEAKQQGAFGKVYTLPLPGKNIEKISMQNPEKFSIEKAGSIELSQSKLTDKAVFYAYSLGHYRGNYQNMETAIFAVYDDFGYILNEKQEILWNRTDRPSVIIGKPREDEVTDFIAQIPDVRSSIESNGGEILNLYGVNLNAALYYTSKGYPLMIRIDNNWELITGYNGSQITSYILGGSSSPNLMKKEDATARYDMVHNAFFAFLPKT
;
A
#
# COMPACT_ATOMS: atom_id res chain seq x y z
N MET A 1 75.20 2.40 63.32
CA MET A 1 75.40 1.05 62.76
C MET A 1 74.23 0.17 63.15
N ASN A 2 73.65 -0.51 62.15
CA ASN A 2 72.74 -1.66 62.19
C ASN A 2 71.43 -1.64 63.00
N SER A 3 70.36 -1.48 62.23
CA SER A 3 69.12 -2.27 62.18
C SER A 3 68.77 -3.24 63.32
N GLY A 4 67.58 -3.02 63.90
CA GLY A 4 66.81 -4.01 64.64
C GLY A 4 65.31 -3.82 64.40
N ILE A 5 64.73 -4.64 63.53
CA ILE A 5 63.31 -4.69 63.19
C ILE A 5 62.53 -5.39 64.33
N TYR A 6 61.56 -4.71 64.94
CA TYR A 6 60.55 -5.34 65.80
C TYR A 6 59.21 -5.49 65.06
N LYS A 7 58.85 -6.74 64.73
CA LYS A 7 57.51 -7.15 64.28
C LYS A 7 56.50 -7.05 65.42
N LYS A 8 55.44 -6.24 65.29
CA LYS A 8 54.20 -6.38 66.09
C LYS A 8 53.14 -7.16 65.29
N LYS A 9 52.88 -8.41 65.69
CA LYS A 9 51.70 -9.19 65.27
C LYS A 9 50.43 -8.50 65.78
N LYS A 10 49.51 -8.12 64.89
CA LYS A 10 48.13 -7.72 65.26
C LYS A 10 47.22 -8.95 65.17
N PHE A 11 46.77 -9.44 66.32
CA PHE A 11 45.72 -10.46 66.44
C PHE A 11 44.41 -9.94 65.83
N TRP A 12 43.93 -10.58 64.76
CA TRP A 12 42.55 -10.43 64.31
C TRP A 12 41.64 -11.20 65.27
N THR A 13 40.72 -10.50 65.94
CA THR A 13 39.75 -11.14 66.82
C THR A 13 38.80 -12.02 66.00
N LYS A 14 38.68 -13.31 66.36
CA LYS A 14 37.84 -14.32 65.68
C LYS A 14 36.42 -13.85 65.33
N ARG A 15 35.86 -12.89 66.07
CA ARG A 15 34.54 -12.26 65.80
C ARG A 15 34.53 -11.36 64.57
N ARG A 16 35.58 -10.57 64.28
CA ARG A 16 35.65 -9.72 63.07
C ARG A 16 35.91 -10.55 61.82
N THR A 17 36.75 -11.57 61.90
CA THR A 17 36.98 -12.51 60.79
C THR A 17 35.71 -13.27 60.43
N ARG A 18 34.94 -13.74 61.42
CA ARG A 18 33.62 -14.37 61.16
C ARG A 18 32.62 -13.43 60.50
N LYS A 19 32.53 -12.17 60.94
CA LYS A 19 31.63 -11.18 60.32
C LYS A 19 32.01 -10.87 58.87
N LEU A 20 33.30 -10.77 58.55
CA LEU A 20 33.77 -10.56 57.18
C LEU A 20 33.55 -11.77 56.28
N VAL A 21 33.79 -12.99 56.80
CA VAL A 21 33.53 -14.23 56.05
C VAL A 21 32.03 -14.41 55.82
N LEU A 22 31.19 -14.19 56.82
CA LEU A 22 29.72 -14.28 56.68
C LEU A 22 29.18 -13.19 55.74
N SER A 23 29.71 -11.97 55.78
CA SER A 23 29.33 -10.90 54.85
C SER A 23 29.78 -11.18 53.42
N GLY A 24 30.93 -11.83 53.23
CA GLY A 24 31.41 -12.27 51.92
C GLY A 24 30.54 -13.40 51.36
N ILE A 25 30.19 -14.40 52.19
CA ILE A 25 29.28 -15.48 51.80
C ILE A 25 27.88 -14.92 51.47
N PHE A 26 27.38 -13.96 52.25
CA PHE A 26 26.11 -13.29 51.98
C PHE A 26 26.16 -12.53 50.64
N LEU A 27 27.22 -11.77 50.35
CA LEU A 27 27.39 -11.08 49.07
C LEU A 27 27.47 -12.04 47.88
N VAL A 28 28.19 -13.16 48.01
CA VAL A 28 28.27 -14.19 46.97
C VAL A 28 26.92 -14.89 46.76
N ALA A 29 26.20 -15.19 47.84
CA ALA A 29 24.85 -15.75 47.76
C ALA A 29 23.85 -14.74 47.18
N LEU A 30 23.98 -13.45 47.49
CA LEU A 30 23.18 -12.36 46.92
C LEU A 30 23.47 -12.19 45.43
N LEU A 31 24.74 -12.23 45.01
CA LEU A 31 25.14 -12.23 43.61
C LEU A 31 24.61 -13.46 42.87
N PHE A 32 24.70 -14.65 43.47
CA PHE A 32 24.10 -15.85 42.91
C PHE A 32 22.58 -15.74 42.83
N TYR A 33 21.92 -15.19 43.84
CA TYR A 33 20.48 -14.94 43.83
C TYR A 33 20.10 -13.92 42.76
N PHE A 34 20.82 -12.82 42.59
CA PHE A 34 20.56 -11.84 41.53
C PHE A 34 20.86 -12.40 40.14
N ILE A 35 21.93 -13.18 39.95
CA ILE A 35 22.23 -13.85 38.68
C ILE A 35 21.17 -14.92 38.38
N HIS A 36 20.72 -15.66 39.39
CA HIS A 36 19.69 -16.69 39.25
C HIS A 36 18.32 -16.06 39.02
N ALA A 37 17.98 -14.98 39.74
CA ALA A 37 16.77 -14.19 39.57
C ALA A 37 16.75 -13.56 38.18
N TYR A 38 17.83 -12.91 37.74
CA TYR A 38 17.96 -12.33 36.39
C TYR A 38 17.86 -13.40 35.30
N ARG A 39 18.47 -14.58 35.49
CA ARG A 39 18.32 -15.72 34.57
C ARG A 39 16.96 -16.42 34.66
N SER A 40 16.24 -16.29 35.77
CA SER A 40 14.90 -16.90 35.96
C SER A 40 13.76 -15.97 35.57
N MET A 41 13.97 -14.65 35.61
CA MET A 41 12.99 -13.64 35.22
C MET A 41 12.78 -13.67 33.70
N ASP A 42 13.82 -13.99 32.93
CA ASP A 42 13.75 -14.24 31.47
C ASP A 42 13.21 -15.63 31.10
N ARG A 43 13.04 -16.57 32.05
CA ARG A 43 12.70 -17.99 31.71
C ARG A 43 11.36 -18.49 32.21
N ASN A 44 10.69 -17.80 33.13
CA ASN A 44 9.53 -18.36 33.85
C ASN A 44 8.19 -17.63 33.65
N SER A 45 7.95 -17.00 32.49
CA SER A 45 6.59 -16.54 32.15
C SER A 45 6.19 -16.66 30.68
N ARG A 46 6.88 -17.49 29.88
CA ARG A 46 6.50 -17.73 28.49
C ARG A 46 5.16 -18.48 28.43
N VAL A 47 4.10 -17.76 28.07
CA VAL A 47 2.82 -18.36 27.68
C VAL A 47 2.95 -18.78 26.24
N TYR A 48 2.75 -20.06 25.98
CA TYR A 48 2.79 -20.64 24.65
C TYR A 48 1.36 -20.86 24.14
N ALA A 49 1.12 -20.49 22.89
CA ALA A 49 -0.11 -20.73 22.17
C ALA A 49 0.18 -21.35 20.79
N ASN A 50 -0.81 -22.04 20.23
CA ASN A 50 -0.87 -22.33 18.80
C ASN A 50 -1.64 -21.17 18.13
N MET A 51 -1.22 -20.71 16.95
CA MET A 51 -1.89 -19.62 16.23
C MET A 51 -3.35 -19.96 15.89
N GLY A 52 -3.69 -21.25 15.77
CA GLY A 52 -5.07 -21.72 15.56
C GLY A 52 -5.66 -21.34 14.21
N GLU A 53 -6.88 -21.81 13.97
CA GLU A 53 -7.73 -21.42 12.83
C GLU A 53 -8.45 -20.09 13.11
N SER A 54 -8.93 -19.44 12.05
CA SER A 54 -9.79 -18.26 12.16
C SER A 54 -11.10 -18.60 12.88
N LYS A 55 -11.52 -17.71 13.78
CA LYS A 55 -12.69 -17.83 14.64
C LYS A 55 -13.78 -16.80 14.34
N LEU A 56 -13.54 -15.85 13.44
CA LEU A 56 -14.52 -14.81 13.12
C LEU A 56 -15.44 -15.20 11.95
N PRO A 57 -16.74 -14.82 12.00
CA PRO A 57 -17.64 -15.01 10.88
C PRO A 57 -17.30 -14.09 9.71
N TYR A 58 -17.36 -14.67 8.52
CA TYR A 58 -17.44 -13.93 7.26
C TYR A 58 -18.89 -13.64 6.93
N LEU A 59 -19.14 -12.41 6.47
CA LEU A 59 -20.42 -12.07 5.87
C LEU A 59 -20.25 -11.96 4.37
N TYR A 60 -21.28 -12.35 3.63
CA TYR A 60 -21.33 -12.15 2.18
C TYR A 60 -22.60 -11.39 1.84
N VAL A 61 -22.50 -10.43 0.92
CA VAL A 61 -23.68 -9.80 0.32
C VAL A 61 -24.36 -10.81 -0.59
N LYS A 62 -25.68 -10.93 -0.47
CA LYS A 62 -26.50 -11.78 -1.31
C LYS A 62 -27.08 -10.96 -2.47
N MET A 63 -26.74 -11.33 -3.70
CA MET A 63 -27.31 -10.75 -4.91
C MET A 63 -27.88 -11.87 -5.77
N GLY A 64 -29.21 -11.94 -5.87
CA GLY A 64 -29.90 -13.12 -6.37
C GLY A 64 -29.53 -14.36 -5.55
N ASP A 65 -29.04 -15.40 -6.23
CA ASP A 65 -28.56 -16.63 -5.60
C ASP A 65 -27.05 -16.63 -5.31
N LYS A 66 -26.33 -15.57 -5.69
CA LYS A 66 -24.87 -15.48 -5.54
C LYS A 66 -24.48 -14.86 -4.20
N ARG A 67 -23.36 -15.34 -3.65
CA ARG A 67 -22.63 -14.72 -2.54
C ARG A 67 -21.49 -13.91 -3.13
N ILE A 68 -21.45 -12.62 -2.83
CA ILE A 68 -20.42 -11.69 -3.28
C ILE A 68 -19.92 -10.84 -2.12
N ASN A 69 -18.86 -10.04 -2.33
CA ASN A 69 -18.33 -9.09 -1.36
C ASN A 69 -18.10 -9.74 0.03
N PRO A 70 -17.12 -10.66 0.16
CA PRO A 70 -16.74 -11.16 1.47
C PRO A 70 -16.35 -10.00 2.39
N LEU A 71 -16.95 -9.93 3.58
CA LEU A 71 -16.68 -8.91 4.60
C LEU A 71 -16.03 -9.56 5.82
N HIS A 72 -14.92 -8.98 6.25
CA HIS A 72 -14.20 -9.36 7.46
C HIS A 72 -14.78 -8.65 8.69
N GLY A 73 -14.79 -9.37 9.83
CA GLY A 73 -15.24 -8.83 11.11
C GLY A 73 -14.12 -8.17 11.89
N PHE A 74 -14.39 -7.00 12.46
CA PHE A 74 -13.45 -6.24 13.27
C PHE A 74 -13.88 -6.19 14.73
N TYR A 75 -12.95 -6.33 15.66
CA TYR A 75 -13.21 -6.05 17.08
C TYR A 75 -13.12 -4.56 17.41
N GLN A 76 -12.30 -3.82 16.66
CA GLN A 76 -12.19 -2.37 16.81
C GLN A 76 -13.13 -1.67 15.84
N GLU A 77 -13.70 -0.55 16.27
CA GLU A 77 -14.38 0.36 15.34
C GLU A 77 -13.34 1.04 14.43
N MET A 78 -13.63 1.01 13.13
CA MET A 78 -12.80 1.54 12.07
C MET A 78 -13.30 2.92 11.65
N ASP A 79 -12.36 3.79 11.25
CA ASP A 79 -12.72 5.12 10.76
C ASP A 79 -13.28 5.03 9.33
N GLY A 80 -14.16 5.98 8.98
CA GLY A 80 -14.96 5.88 7.77
C GLY A 80 -14.12 5.80 6.49
N SER A 81 -13.09 6.63 6.40
CA SER A 81 -12.14 6.65 5.28
C SER A 81 -11.16 5.48 5.25
N SER A 82 -10.96 4.77 6.37
CA SER A 82 -9.95 3.70 6.47
C SER A 82 -10.37 2.38 5.81
N ILE A 83 -11.64 2.22 5.43
CA ILE A 83 -12.14 1.00 4.79
C ILE A 83 -12.90 1.34 3.50
N ARG A 84 -12.18 1.25 2.37
CA ARG A 84 -12.74 1.25 1.02
C ARG A 84 -12.47 -0.09 0.35
N ASP A 85 -13.32 -1.10 0.64
CA ASP A 85 -13.13 -2.44 0.09
C ASP A 85 -14.10 -2.75 -1.07
N SER A 86 -15.35 -3.07 -0.74
CA SER A 86 -16.38 -3.45 -1.71
C SER A 86 -17.62 -2.57 -1.59
N ILE A 87 -18.47 -2.60 -2.62
CA ILE A 87 -19.71 -1.85 -2.70
C ILE A 87 -20.89 -2.78 -3.00
N ALA A 88 -21.97 -2.63 -2.24
CA ALA A 88 -23.22 -3.34 -2.43
C ALA A 88 -24.22 -2.45 -3.19
N ALA A 89 -24.65 -2.89 -4.36
CA ALA A 89 -25.72 -2.24 -5.10
C ALA A 89 -27.08 -2.68 -4.52
N LEU A 90 -27.87 -1.71 -4.08
CA LEU A 90 -29.17 -1.93 -3.47
C LEU A 90 -30.29 -1.98 -4.53
N PRO A 91 -31.24 -2.91 -4.40
CA PRO A 91 -32.49 -2.88 -5.14
C PRO A 91 -33.36 -1.67 -4.76
N TYR A 92 -34.42 -1.41 -5.53
CA TYR A 92 -35.35 -0.29 -5.30
C TYR A 92 -36.12 -0.35 -3.97
N ASP A 93 -36.32 -1.54 -3.42
CA ASP A 93 -36.93 -1.72 -2.09
C ASP A 93 -35.96 -1.42 -0.94
N ARG A 94 -34.67 -1.19 -1.25
CA ARG A 94 -33.57 -0.86 -0.32
C ARG A 94 -33.22 -1.98 0.66
N GLU A 95 -33.67 -3.20 0.41
CA GLU A 95 -33.32 -4.32 1.29
C GLU A 95 -31.90 -4.83 0.96
N LEU A 96 -30.99 -4.78 1.94
CA LEU A 96 -29.68 -5.42 1.84
C LEU A 96 -29.68 -6.72 2.62
N THR A 97 -29.45 -7.84 1.94
CA THR A 97 -29.29 -9.15 2.59
C THR A 97 -27.82 -9.55 2.67
N LEU A 98 -27.36 -9.86 3.88
CA LEU A 98 -26.07 -10.47 4.16
C LEU A 98 -26.27 -11.91 4.65
N VAL A 99 -25.30 -12.80 4.40
CA VAL A 99 -25.34 -14.19 4.86
C VAL A 99 -24.06 -14.62 5.58
N ALA A 100 -24.23 -15.44 6.61
CA ALA A 100 -23.15 -16.07 7.38
C ALA A 100 -23.39 -17.59 7.56
N ASP A 101 -22.34 -18.34 7.87
CA ASP A 101 -22.42 -19.78 8.16
C ASP A 101 -23.09 -20.06 9.52
N ALA A 102 -24.29 -20.65 9.48
CA ALA A 102 -25.11 -20.96 10.65
C ALA A 102 -24.67 -22.20 11.43
N GLU A 103 -23.77 -23.02 10.86
CA GLU A 103 -23.21 -24.20 11.51
C GLU A 103 -22.02 -23.82 12.41
N LYS A 104 -21.31 -22.73 12.07
CA LYS A 104 -20.13 -22.25 12.81
C LYS A 104 -20.43 -21.13 13.79
N PHE A 105 -21.42 -20.29 13.50
CA PHE A 105 -21.65 -19.04 14.23
C PHE A 105 -23.10 -18.88 14.69
N SER A 106 -23.28 -18.12 15.77
CA SER A 106 -24.57 -17.71 16.30
C SER A 106 -24.57 -16.20 16.48
N VAL A 107 -25.58 -15.52 15.93
CA VAL A 107 -25.73 -14.06 16.00
C VAL A 107 -26.96 -13.78 16.87
N GLU A 108 -26.81 -13.01 17.94
CA GLU A 108 -27.91 -12.65 18.84
C GLU A 108 -28.73 -11.47 18.31
N SER A 109 -28.04 -10.44 17.84
CA SER A 109 -28.67 -9.28 17.22
C SER A 109 -27.73 -8.61 16.21
N ALA A 110 -28.30 -7.79 15.33
CA ALA A 110 -27.58 -7.07 14.30
C ALA A 110 -28.14 -5.65 14.16
N HIS A 111 -27.26 -4.66 14.19
CA HIS A 111 -27.60 -3.24 14.10
C HIS A 111 -26.73 -2.55 13.06
N TYR A 112 -27.20 -1.49 12.42
CA TYR A 112 -26.44 -0.77 11.41
C TYR A 112 -26.63 0.74 11.47
N ASP A 113 -25.60 1.46 11.04
CA ASP A 113 -25.61 2.89 10.76
C ASP A 113 -25.24 3.13 9.29
N ILE A 114 -25.78 4.21 8.71
CA ILE A 114 -25.39 4.72 7.39
C ILE A 114 -24.83 6.13 7.55
N ARG A 115 -23.67 6.37 6.93
CA ARG A 115 -22.94 7.65 7.00
C ARG A 115 -22.48 8.11 5.62
N SER A 116 -22.06 9.37 5.51
CA SER A 116 -21.20 9.81 4.41
C SER A 116 -19.94 8.94 4.31
N LEU A 117 -19.27 8.92 3.16
CA LEU A 117 -18.13 8.03 2.93
C LEU A 117 -16.94 8.32 3.86
N ASP A 118 -16.71 9.59 4.21
CA ASP A 118 -15.72 10.00 5.22
C ASP A 118 -16.16 9.69 6.67
N GLY A 119 -17.41 9.26 6.87
CA GLY A 119 -18.00 8.92 8.15
C GLY A 119 -18.49 10.10 9.00
N SER A 120 -18.35 11.34 8.50
CA SER A 120 -18.61 12.56 9.28
C SER A 120 -20.12 12.84 9.46
N GLU A 121 -20.92 12.67 8.40
CA GLU A 121 -22.36 12.89 8.42
C GLU A 121 -23.11 11.58 8.68
N LEU A 122 -24.03 11.60 9.64
CA LEU A 122 -24.90 10.49 9.97
C LEU A 122 -26.20 10.59 9.19
N ILE A 123 -26.52 9.57 8.39
CA ILE A 123 -27.68 9.53 7.50
C ILE A 123 -28.80 8.67 8.10
N GLU A 124 -28.47 7.46 8.54
CA GLU A 124 -29.37 6.57 9.27
C GLU A 124 -28.66 6.06 10.51
N LYS A 125 -29.37 6.00 11.64
CA LYS A 125 -28.81 5.63 12.93
C LYS A 125 -29.59 4.51 13.58
N ASP A 126 -28.89 3.61 14.25
CA ASP A 126 -29.44 2.57 15.13
C ASP A 126 -30.46 1.69 14.38
N GLY A 127 -30.25 1.48 13.07
CA GLY A 127 -31.05 0.58 12.24
C GLY A 127 -30.95 -0.84 12.77
N LYS A 128 -32.07 -1.57 12.79
CA LYS A 128 -32.11 -2.95 13.30
C LYS A 128 -32.32 -3.92 12.14
N ALA A 129 -31.43 -4.89 12.01
CA ALA A 129 -31.56 -5.95 11.02
C ALA A 129 -32.45 -7.09 11.53
N GLU A 130 -33.13 -7.74 10.59
CA GLU A 130 -33.88 -8.97 10.83
C GLU A 130 -32.96 -10.18 10.64
N LEU A 131 -33.10 -11.18 11.51
CA LEU A 131 -32.30 -12.40 11.48
C LEU A 131 -33.18 -13.59 11.10
N GLU A 132 -32.83 -14.28 10.02
CA GLU A 132 -33.50 -15.51 9.60
C GLU A 132 -32.50 -16.67 9.51
N LYS A 133 -32.75 -17.76 10.24
CA LYS A 133 -31.97 -18.98 10.10
C LYS A 133 -32.61 -19.89 9.04
N SER A 134 -31.91 -20.12 7.94
CA SER A 134 -32.36 -20.96 6.83
C SER A 134 -31.32 -22.02 6.49
N GLY A 135 -31.51 -23.24 7.00
CA GLY A 135 -30.59 -24.36 6.76
C GLY A 135 -29.20 -24.08 7.34
N LYS A 136 -28.21 -23.97 6.45
CA LYS A 136 -26.80 -23.70 6.79
C LYS A 136 -26.43 -22.21 6.80
N GLU A 137 -27.38 -21.32 6.53
CA GLU A 137 -27.16 -19.87 6.47
C GLU A 137 -27.95 -19.14 7.56
N ILE A 138 -27.34 -18.12 8.15
CA ILE A 138 -28.02 -17.03 8.86
C ILE A 138 -28.11 -15.88 7.87
N LYS A 139 -29.32 -15.44 7.53
CA LYS A 139 -29.55 -14.21 6.80
C LYS A 139 -29.68 -13.06 7.77
N ILE A 140 -29.02 -11.95 7.44
CA ILE A 140 -29.07 -10.68 8.16
C ILE A 140 -29.63 -9.67 7.16
N ILE A 141 -30.88 -9.26 7.36
CA ILE A 141 -31.65 -8.46 6.41
C ILE A 141 -31.76 -7.04 6.95
N LEU A 142 -31.23 -6.06 6.21
CA LEU A 142 -31.19 -4.65 6.61
C LEU A 142 -32.27 -3.88 5.84
N PRO A 143 -33.34 -3.42 6.50
CA PRO A 143 -34.41 -2.65 5.87
C PRO A 143 -34.05 -1.16 5.79
N ILE A 144 -33.15 -0.80 4.87
CA ILE A 144 -32.59 0.56 4.77
C ILE A 144 -33.70 1.59 4.46
N GLN A 145 -33.72 2.68 5.24
CA GLN A 145 -34.73 3.71 5.12
C GLN A 145 -34.55 4.55 3.86
N ASN A 146 -35.61 5.24 3.46
CA ASN A 146 -35.59 6.17 2.33
C ASN A 146 -34.89 7.50 2.67
N LEU A 147 -33.62 7.43 3.09
CA LEU A 147 -32.77 8.56 3.48
C LEU A 147 -31.53 8.71 2.58
N ILE A 148 -31.25 7.69 1.76
CA ILE A 148 -30.14 7.68 0.79
C ILE A 148 -30.63 8.11 -0.60
N GLN A 149 -29.76 8.78 -1.36
CA GLN A 149 -30.05 9.25 -2.72
C GLN A 149 -29.62 8.23 -3.78
N GLU A 150 -30.39 8.14 -4.85
CA GLU A 150 -30.05 7.32 -6.02
C GLU A 150 -28.70 7.75 -6.62
N GLY A 151 -27.84 6.78 -6.93
CA GLY A 151 -26.53 7.03 -7.52
C GLY A 151 -25.48 7.66 -6.58
N LYS A 152 -25.85 8.06 -5.36
CA LYS A 152 -24.90 8.53 -4.33
C LYS A 152 -24.46 7.36 -3.45
N GLU A 153 -23.17 7.33 -3.16
CA GLU A 153 -22.56 6.30 -2.34
C GLU A 153 -22.56 6.70 -0.86
N TYR A 154 -22.72 5.70 0.00
CA TYR A 154 -22.71 5.87 1.45
C TYR A 154 -21.92 4.74 2.10
N GLN A 155 -21.41 4.99 3.30
CA GLN A 155 -20.81 3.94 4.13
C GLN A 155 -21.90 3.26 4.98
N LEU A 156 -21.92 1.93 4.94
CA LEU A 156 -22.69 1.08 5.84
C LEU A 156 -21.75 0.55 6.94
N ARG A 157 -22.14 0.71 8.20
CA ARG A 157 -21.49 0.11 9.36
C ARG A 157 -22.45 -0.87 10.01
N LEU A 158 -22.14 -2.15 9.98
CA LEU A 158 -22.93 -3.20 10.62
C LEU A 158 -22.22 -3.67 11.89
N SER A 159 -22.97 -3.78 12.98
CA SER A 159 -22.50 -4.34 14.25
C SER A 159 -23.30 -5.61 14.56
N LEU A 160 -22.59 -6.73 14.70
CA LEU A 160 -23.15 -8.01 15.13
C LEU A 160 -22.86 -8.22 16.62
N ASP A 161 -23.90 -8.54 17.37
CA ASP A 161 -23.78 -9.00 18.74
C ASP A 161 -23.69 -10.53 18.75
N MET A 162 -22.55 -11.03 19.24
CA MET A 162 -22.24 -12.46 19.36
C MET A 162 -22.45 -12.96 20.80
N GLY A 163 -23.04 -12.14 21.68
CA GLY A 163 -23.33 -12.44 23.10
C GLY A 163 -22.22 -11.96 24.04
N GLU A 164 -21.00 -12.50 23.92
CA GLU A 164 -19.85 -12.05 24.75
C GLU A 164 -19.04 -10.93 24.10
N THR A 165 -19.13 -10.79 22.77
CA THR A 165 -18.37 -9.82 21.98
C THR A 165 -19.24 -9.20 20.90
N SER A 166 -18.84 -8.02 20.46
CA SER A 166 -19.42 -7.37 19.27
C SER A 166 -18.40 -7.35 18.14
N LEU A 167 -18.89 -7.51 16.92
CA LEU A 167 -18.09 -7.47 15.69
C LEU A 167 -18.63 -6.38 14.77
N HIS A 168 -17.73 -5.61 14.18
CA HIS A 168 -18.06 -4.55 13.24
C HIS A 168 -17.69 -4.96 11.81
N TYR A 169 -18.55 -4.63 10.85
CA TYR A 169 -18.37 -4.89 9.43
C TYR A 169 -18.66 -3.60 8.65
N TYR A 170 -17.93 -3.41 7.56
CA TYR A 170 -17.95 -2.17 6.79
C TYR A 170 -18.08 -2.48 5.29
N THR A 171 -18.93 -1.74 4.59
CA THR A 171 -19.03 -1.78 3.13
C THR A 171 -19.60 -0.45 2.63
N ARG A 172 -19.51 -0.19 1.32
CA ARG A 172 -20.23 0.91 0.69
C ARG A 172 -21.57 0.43 0.16
N ILE A 173 -22.54 1.32 0.08
CA ILE A 173 -23.86 1.04 -0.51
C ILE A 173 -24.21 2.10 -1.54
N ILE A 174 -24.93 1.70 -2.58
CA ILE A 174 -25.45 2.59 -3.62
C ILE A 174 -26.81 2.12 -4.09
N LEU A 175 -27.76 3.05 -4.22
CA LEU A 175 -29.13 2.74 -4.61
C LEU A 175 -29.30 2.67 -6.14
N ALA A 176 -30.11 1.72 -6.60
CA ALA A 176 -30.62 1.55 -7.97
C ALA A 176 -29.58 1.26 -9.05
N LYS A 177 -28.56 0.46 -8.71
CA LYS A 177 -27.58 -0.09 -9.67
C LYS A 177 -27.47 -1.61 -9.65
N ASP A 178 -28.39 -2.29 -8.99
CA ASP A 178 -28.42 -3.75 -8.79
C ASP A 178 -28.31 -4.52 -10.11
N LYS A 179 -29.12 -4.17 -11.12
CA LYS A 179 -29.06 -4.83 -12.44
C LYS A 179 -27.70 -4.66 -13.12
N MET A 180 -27.15 -3.44 -13.12
CA MET A 180 -25.84 -3.16 -13.72
C MET A 180 -24.74 -3.97 -13.01
N ALA A 181 -24.78 -4.01 -11.69
CA ALA A 181 -23.88 -4.80 -10.88
C ALA A 181 -23.98 -6.31 -11.20
N GLU A 182 -25.18 -6.86 -11.26
CA GLU A 182 -25.42 -8.29 -11.52
C GLU A 182 -24.87 -8.74 -12.88
N GLU A 183 -25.11 -7.95 -13.94
CA GLU A 183 -24.63 -8.26 -15.29
C GLU A 183 -23.09 -8.17 -15.38
N MET A 184 -22.47 -7.17 -14.73
CA MET A 184 -21.01 -7.03 -14.68
C MET A 184 -20.32 -8.13 -13.88
N LEU A 185 -20.86 -8.47 -12.70
CA LEU A 185 -20.39 -9.59 -11.87
C LEU A 185 -20.44 -10.90 -12.64
N SER A 186 -21.54 -11.13 -13.37
CA SER A 186 -21.72 -12.33 -14.18
C SER A 186 -20.73 -12.39 -15.34
N LEU A 187 -20.42 -11.26 -15.99
CA LEU A 187 -19.42 -11.22 -17.06
C LEU A 187 -18.01 -11.54 -16.54
N GLY A 188 -17.60 -10.97 -15.40
CA GLY A 188 -16.29 -11.23 -14.82
C GLY A 188 -16.11 -12.69 -14.41
N GLU A 189 -17.11 -13.25 -13.71
CA GLU A 189 -17.12 -14.66 -13.33
C GLU A 189 -17.07 -15.59 -14.55
N ASP A 190 -17.91 -15.34 -15.56
CA ASP A 190 -17.98 -16.14 -16.79
C ASP A 190 -16.66 -16.08 -17.57
N PHE A 191 -16.03 -14.91 -17.67
CA PHE A 191 -14.71 -14.76 -18.28
C PHE A 191 -13.67 -15.63 -17.56
N THR A 192 -13.55 -15.51 -16.24
CA THR A 192 -12.60 -16.28 -15.44
C THR A 192 -12.81 -17.78 -15.61
N ARG A 193 -14.06 -18.27 -15.52
CA ARG A 193 -14.37 -19.70 -15.68
C ARG A 193 -14.05 -20.21 -17.08
N LYS A 194 -14.42 -19.47 -18.13
CA LYS A 194 -14.13 -19.84 -19.52
C LYS A 194 -12.64 -19.92 -19.83
N SER A 195 -11.80 -19.14 -19.12
CA SER A 195 -10.35 -19.15 -19.33
C SER A 195 -9.71 -20.53 -19.13
N PHE A 196 -10.34 -21.43 -18.35
CA PHE A 196 -9.88 -22.80 -18.14
C PHE A 196 -10.28 -23.80 -19.25
N SER A 197 -11.08 -23.37 -20.23
CA SER A 197 -11.57 -24.20 -21.33
C SER A 197 -11.27 -23.53 -22.66
N LYS A 198 -10.22 -23.98 -23.37
CA LYS A 198 -9.83 -23.40 -24.68
C LYS A 198 -10.97 -23.38 -25.70
N SER A 199 -11.94 -24.30 -25.62
CA SER A 199 -13.11 -24.30 -26.49
C SER A 199 -14.10 -23.19 -26.16
N GLU A 200 -14.39 -22.97 -24.87
CA GLU A 200 -15.32 -21.93 -24.42
C GLU A 200 -14.70 -20.54 -24.49
N ALA A 201 -13.40 -20.45 -24.17
CA ALA A 201 -12.58 -19.25 -24.23
C ALA A 201 -12.54 -18.61 -25.62
N ARG A 202 -12.86 -19.33 -26.70
CA ARG A 202 -12.96 -18.74 -28.06
C ARG A 202 -13.90 -17.53 -28.13
N SER A 203 -14.91 -17.49 -27.26
CA SER A 203 -15.80 -16.33 -27.14
C SER A 203 -15.07 -15.09 -26.57
N LEU A 204 -14.05 -15.29 -25.74
CA LEU A 204 -13.25 -14.24 -25.12
C LEU A 204 -12.29 -13.55 -26.11
N SER A 205 -11.96 -14.19 -27.24
CA SER A 205 -11.10 -13.59 -28.28
C SER A 205 -11.63 -12.27 -28.81
N THR A 206 -12.93 -11.99 -28.64
CA THR A 206 -13.56 -10.71 -29.01
C THR A 206 -13.16 -9.53 -28.13
N TYR A 207 -12.60 -9.80 -26.94
CA TYR A 207 -12.10 -8.79 -26.00
C TYR A 207 -10.59 -8.57 -26.09
N LEU A 208 -9.85 -9.47 -26.75
CA LEU A 208 -8.40 -9.41 -26.75
C LEU A 208 -7.87 -8.34 -27.70
N GLU A 209 -6.91 -7.58 -27.21
CA GLU A 209 -6.16 -6.56 -27.94
C GLU A 209 -4.71 -7.01 -28.13
N SER A 210 -4.52 -8.33 -28.32
CA SER A 210 -3.21 -8.97 -28.31
C SER A 210 -2.23 -8.32 -29.28
N ASP A 211 -1.03 -8.02 -28.77
CA ASP A 211 0.07 -7.44 -29.54
C ASP A 211 1.44 -8.02 -29.10
N ASP A 212 2.51 -7.54 -29.75
CA ASP A 212 3.88 -8.00 -29.50
C ASP A 212 4.56 -7.31 -28.29
N THR A 213 3.84 -6.49 -27.51
CA THR A 213 4.40 -5.74 -26.37
C THR A 213 4.47 -6.56 -25.08
N MET A 214 3.62 -7.58 -24.95
CA MET A 214 3.55 -8.42 -23.75
C MET A 214 4.57 -9.57 -23.74
N ASP A 215 5.14 -9.87 -22.57
CA ASP A 215 5.92 -11.09 -22.34
C ASP A 215 4.99 -12.31 -22.30
N ASN A 216 4.69 -12.85 -23.49
CA ASN A 216 3.84 -14.02 -23.68
C ASN A 216 4.46 -15.33 -23.17
N SER A 217 5.46 -15.28 -22.28
CA SER A 217 5.94 -16.42 -21.49
C SER A 217 5.62 -16.32 -20.01
N ASP A 218 5.17 -15.16 -19.51
CA ASP A 218 4.92 -14.91 -18.10
C ASP A 218 3.45 -15.16 -17.74
N LEU A 219 3.21 -16.13 -16.86
CA LEU A 219 1.86 -16.42 -16.34
C LEU A 219 1.54 -15.64 -15.06
N SER A 220 2.50 -14.94 -14.47
CA SER A 220 2.30 -14.18 -13.24
C SER A 220 1.49 -12.91 -13.46
N HIS A 221 1.49 -12.39 -14.69
CA HIS A 221 0.75 -11.20 -15.10
C HIS A 221 0.18 -11.40 -16.51
N VAL A 222 -1.15 -11.42 -16.63
CA VAL A 222 -1.85 -11.61 -17.91
C VAL A 222 -2.96 -10.56 -18.05
N ASN A 223 -3.01 -9.87 -19.18
CA ASN A 223 -3.99 -8.82 -19.46
C ASN A 223 -4.59 -8.93 -20.88
N LEU A 224 -5.43 -7.96 -21.30
CA LEU A 224 -6.07 -7.97 -22.63
C LEU A 224 -5.08 -7.97 -23.82
N HIS A 225 -3.87 -7.43 -23.63
CA HIS A 225 -2.81 -7.43 -24.65
C HIS A 225 -2.04 -8.76 -24.70
N SER A 226 -2.29 -9.66 -23.76
CA SER A 226 -1.70 -10.99 -23.75
C SER A 226 -2.31 -11.87 -24.84
N SER A 227 -1.54 -12.85 -25.31
CA SER A 227 -2.03 -13.80 -26.32
C SER A 227 -3.18 -14.66 -25.79
N PHE A 228 -4.02 -15.16 -26.70
CA PHE A 228 -5.07 -16.12 -26.36
C PHE A 228 -4.54 -17.34 -25.59
N GLN A 229 -3.31 -17.76 -25.90
CA GLN A 229 -2.65 -18.86 -25.21
C GLN A 229 -2.39 -18.52 -23.74
N GLN A 230 -1.93 -17.30 -23.42
CA GLN A 230 -1.70 -16.88 -22.03
C GLN A 230 -2.99 -16.69 -21.24
N ILE A 231 -4.01 -16.07 -21.86
CA ILE A 231 -5.36 -15.94 -21.28
C ILE A 231 -5.93 -17.31 -20.88
N THR A 232 -5.60 -18.35 -21.64
CA THR A 232 -6.05 -19.73 -21.42
C THR A 232 -5.02 -20.63 -20.74
N TRP A 233 -4.13 -20.05 -19.91
CA TRP A 233 -3.16 -20.77 -19.08
C TRP A 233 -2.12 -21.59 -19.85
N GLY A 234 -1.87 -21.26 -21.11
CA GLY A 234 -0.91 -21.95 -21.95
C GLY A 234 -1.25 -23.42 -22.16
N ASP A 235 -0.24 -24.27 -22.04
CA ASP A 235 -0.39 -25.73 -22.13
C ASP A 235 -0.26 -26.40 -20.76
N THR A 236 -0.49 -25.64 -19.68
CA THR A 236 -0.38 -26.14 -18.29
C THR A 236 -1.47 -27.13 -17.92
N ALA A 237 -2.57 -27.18 -18.69
CA ALA A 237 -3.80 -27.89 -18.33
C ALA A 237 -4.31 -27.48 -16.94
N MET A 238 -4.19 -26.18 -16.61
CA MET A 238 -4.68 -25.59 -15.37
C MET A 238 -6.16 -25.90 -15.17
N VAL A 239 -6.55 -26.15 -13.92
CA VAL A 239 -7.95 -26.28 -13.50
C VAL A 239 -8.21 -25.42 -12.27
N MET A 240 -9.45 -24.93 -12.14
CA MET A 240 -9.91 -24.23 -10.95
C MET A 240 -9.96 -25.19 -9.75
N ASP A 241 -9.58 -24.70 -8.56
CA ASP A 241 -9.50 -25.47 -7.32
C ASP A 241 -10.44 -24.88 -6.26
N GLY A 242 -11.73 -25.20 -6.37
CA GLY A 242 -12.80 -24.65 -5.52
C GLY A 242 -13.65 -23.60 -6.22
N GLU A 243 -14.54 -22.96 -5.47
CA GLU A 243 -15.36 -21.85 -5.98
C GLU A 243 -14.63 -20.51 -5.84
N PRO A 244 -14.76 -19.59 -6.81
CA PRO A 244 -14.17 -18.27 -6.74
C PRO A 244 -14.91 -17.36 -5.74
N GLU A 245 -14.15 -16.46 -5.10
CA GLU A 245 -14.68 -15.31 -4.37
C GLU A 245 -14.83 -14.14 -5.34
N ILE A 246 -16.01 -13.53 -5.39
CA ILE A 246 -16.33 -12.45 -6.33
C ILE A 246 -16.71 -11.20 -5.56
N SER A 247 -16.13 -10.06 -5.94
CA SER A 247 -16.36 -8.77 -5.31
C SER A 247 -16.68 -7.70 -6.35
N LEU A 248 -17.72 -6.91 -6.09
CA LEU A 248 -17.91 -5.62 -6.74
C LEU A 248 -17.08 -4.59 -5.98
N LYS A 249 -15.94 -4.22 -6.54
CA LYS A 249 -14.98 -3.30 -5.92
C LYS A 249 -15.35 -1.85 -6.17
N GLU A 250 -15.95 -1.52 -7.31
CA GLU A 250 -16.37 -0.15 -7.63
C GLU A 250 -17.58 -0.12 -8.58
N ILE A 251 -18.47 0.86 -8.43
CA ILE A 251 -19.56 1.12 -9.37
C ILE A 251 -19.98 2.59 -9.42
N ASN A 252 -19.28 3.38 -10.24
CA ASN A 252 -19.49 4.83 -10.33
C ASN A 252 -19.90 5.25 -11.75
N GLY A 253 -20.95 6.06 -11.86
CA GLY A 253 -21.59 6.35 -13.16
C GLY A 253 -21.85 5.09 -13.97
N ILE A 254 -21.26 4.99 -15.16
CA ILE A 254 -21.30 3.81 -16.04
C ILE A 254 -20.11 2.85 -15.87
N MET A 255 -19.18 3.11 -14.96
CA MET A 255 -18.06 2.20 -14.67
C MET A 255 -18.49 1.12 -13.67
N GLY A 256 -17.99 -0.10 -13.86
CA GLY A 256 -17.94 -1.13 -12.82
C GLY A 256 -16.56 -1.79 -12.76
N LEU A 257 -16.15 -2.19 -11.57
CA LEU A 257 -14.93 -2.93 -11.31
C LEU A 257 -15.27 -4.21 -10.55
N VAL A 258 -14.99 -5.35 -11.15
CA VAL A 258 -15.22 -6.68 -10.57
C VAL A 258 -13.89 -7.35 -10.31
N GLN A 259 -13.73 -7.92 -9.12
CA GLN A 259 -12.58 -8.73 -8.75
C GLN A 259 -13.02 -10.18 -8.51
N VAL A 260 -12.25 -11.13 -9.02
CA VAL A 260 -12.46 -12.57 -8.85
C VAL A 260 -11.19 -13.20 -8.30
N ARG A 261 -11.24 -13.71 -7.06
CA ARG A 261 -10.13 -14.38 -6.37
C ARG A 261 -10.37 -15.88 -6.30
N TYR A 262 -9.39 -16.68 -6.70
CA TYR A 262 -9.56 -18.14 -6.77
C TYR A 262 -8.24 -18.90 -6.72
N ALA A 263 -8.31 -20.14 -6.25
CA ALA A 263 -7.22 -21.09 -6.40
C ALA A 263 -7.30 -21.83 -7.74
N SER A 264 -6.14 -22.21 -8.25
CA SER A 264 -6.01 -23.11 -9.39
C SER A 264 -4.87 -24.09 -9.18
N LYS A 265 -4.84 -25.17 -9.96
CA LYS A 265 -3.79 -26.17 -9.92
C LYS A 265 -3.50 -26.76 -11.29
N ALA A 266 -2.25 -27.18 -11.48
CA ALA A 266 -1.77 -27.88 -12.66
C ALA A 266 -0.72 -28.93 -12.26
N ASN A 267 -0.57 -29.98 -13.07
CA ASN A 267 0.53 -30.93 -12.90
C ASN A 267 1.73 -30.50 -13.74
N ASP A 268 2.93 -30.60 -13.17
CA ASP A 268 4.15 -30.48 -13.96
C ASP A 268 4.41 -31.73 -14.82
N GLN A 269 5.48 -31.67 -15.64
CA GLN A 269 5.85 -32.78 -16.53
C GLN A 269 6.23 -34.08 -15.79
N ASN A 270 6.55 -33.99 -14.50
CA ASN A 270 6.90 -35.11 -13.64
C ASN A 270 5.71 -35.58 -12.78
N GLY A 271 4.54 -34.95 -12.92
CA GLY A 271 3.32 -35.27 -12.18
C GLY A 271 3.22 -34.60 -10.80
N HIS A 272 4.08 -33.63 -10.48
CA HIS A 272 3.93 -32.85 -9.24
C HIS A 272 2.80 -31.84 -9.37
N ILE A 273 1.94 -31.77 -8.35
CA ILE A 273 0.85 -30.80 -8.30
C ILE A 273 1.41 -29.44 -7.90
N ARG A 274 1.21 -28.43 -8.76
CA ARG A 274 1.51 -27.03 -8.50
C ARG A 274 0.21 -26.29 -8.27
N ARG A 275 0.11 -25.53 -7.18
CA ARG A 275 -1.08 -24.75 -6.83
C ARG A 275 -0.79 -23.27 -6.94
N PHE A 276 -1.78 -22.48 -7.32
CA PHE A 276 -1.67 -21.06 -7.54
C PHE A 276 -2.81 -20.33 -6.85
N PHE A 277 -2.51 -19.13 -6.42
CA PHE A 277 -3.52 -18.13 -6.11
C PHE A 277 -3.58 -17.11 -7.25
N ASN A 278 -4.79 -16.77 -7.67
CA ASN A 278 -5.02 -15.87 -8.78
C ASN A 278 -6.05 -14.82 -8.39
N GLU A 279 -5.83 -13.61 -8.88
CA GLU A 279 -6.76 -12.50 -8.78
C GLU A 279 -6.97 -11.93 -10.18
N ASP A 280 -8.20 -12.03 -10.68
CA ASP A 280 -8.64 -11.42 -11.93
C ASP A 280 -9.40 -10.13 -11.59
N ASN A 281 -8.97 -9.00 -12.13
CA ASN A 281 -9.63 -7.70 -12.01
C ASN A 281 -10.17 -7.28 -13.38
N PHE A 282 -11.44 -6.86 -13.43
CA PHE A 282 -12.14 -6.48 -14.64
C PHE A 282 -12.67 -5.06 -14.52
N VAL A 283 -12.17 -4.15 -15.35
CA VAL A 283 -12.73 -2.79 -15.47
C VAL A 283 -13.69 -2.77 -16.64
N MET A 284 -14.93 -2.37 -16.39
CA MET A 284 -16.02 -2.45 -17.35
C MET A 284 -16.73 -1.12 -17.50
N ARG A 285 -17.21 -0.84 -18.72
CA ARG A 285 -18.12 0.28 -19.01
C ARG A 285 -19.47 -0.26 -19.43
N TYR A 286 -20.50 0.13 -18.68
CA TYR A 286 -21.89 -0.23 -18.94
C TYR A 286 -22.51 0.69 -20.00
N ASP A 287 -23.16 0.08 -20.99
CA ASP A 287 -24.10 0.75 -21.88
C ASP A 287 -25.41 -0.05 -21.86
N SER A 288 -26.55 0.62 -22.06
CA SER A 288 -27.87 -0.01 -22.12
C SER A 288 -27.98 -1.18 -23.10
N GLN A 289 -27.11 -1.24 -24.12
CA GLN A 289 -27.09 -2.32 -25.13
C GLN A 289 -26.03 -3.39 -24.88
N ARG A 290 -24.91 -3.06 -24.21
CA ARG A 290 -23.79 -4.00 -23.97
C ARG A 290 -22.83 -3.51 -22.88
N ILE A 291 -22.10 -4.45 -22.29
CA ILE A 291 -20.97 -4.16 -21.41
C ILE A 291 -19.68 -4.20 -22.24
N TYR A 292 -18.87 -3.16 -22.13
CA TYR A 292 -17.51 -3.12 -22.69
C TYR A 292 -16.53 -3.52 -21.60
N LEU A 293 -15.69 -4.51 -21.88
CA LEU A 293 -14.52 -4.80 -21.06
C LEU A 293 -13.43 -3.79 -21.46
N MET A 294 -13.10 -2.89 -20.54
CA MET A 294 -12.11 -1.83 -20.76
C MET A 294 -10.72 -2.30 -20.36
N ASP A 295 -10.64 -3.09 -19.29
CA ASP A 295 -9.41 -3.69 -18.82
C ASP A 295 -9.68 -5.05 -18.18
N PHE A 296 -8.67 -5.92 -18.27
CA PHE A 296 -8.59 -7.18 -17.56
C PHE A 296 -7.14 -7.36 -17.12
N ASP A 297 -6.95 -7.64 -15.84
CA ASP A 297 -5.65 -7.91 -15.23
C ASP A 297 -5.73 -9.15 -14.36
N ARG A 298 -4.91 -10.15 -14.65
CA ARG A 298 -4.74 -11.35 -13.83
C ARG A 298 -3.36 -11.35 -13.20
N GLN A 299 -3.34 -11.40 -11.88
CA GLN A 299 -2.15 -11.63 -11.08
C GLN A 299 -2.15 -13.08 -10.60
N SER A 300 -1.11 -13.86 -10.94
CA SER A 300 -0.98 -15.27 -10.52
C SER A 300 0.28 -15.47 -9.68
N THR A 301 0.12 -16.00 -8.47
CA THR A 301 1.21 -16.34 -7.57
C THR A 301 1.15 -17.82 -7.23
N GLU A 302 2.22 -18.54 -7.53
CA GLU A 302 2.33 -19.95 -7.16
C GLU A 302 2.54 -20.14 -5.65
N ILE A 303 1.85 -21.11 -5.06
CA ILE A 303 2.01 -21.45 -3.66
C ILE A 303 3.29 -22.27 -3.49
N PHE A 304 4.17 -21.80 -2.62
CA PHE A 304 5.38 -22.53 -2.25
C PHE A 304 5.08 -23.50 -1.10
N ASP A 305 5.35 -24.78 -1.35
CA ASP A 305 4.96 -25.90 -0.49
C ASP A 305 6.16 -26.64 0.12
N GLY A 306 7.38 -26.17 -0.14
CA GLY A 306 8.60 -26.75 0.41
C GLY A 306 8.92 -28.17 -0.06
N GLN A 307 8.24 -28.67 -1.11
CA GLN A 307 8.51 -30.00 -1.65
C GLN A 307 9.94 -30.12 -2.19
N SER A 308 10.51 -31.33 -2.15
CA SER A 308 11.92 -31.53 -2.50
C SER A 308 12.28 -31.12 -3.93
N PHE A 309 11.35 -31.23 -4.89
CA PHE A 309 11.57 -30.83 -6.27
C PHE A 309 11.80 -29.31 -6.43
N ARG A 310 11.44 -28.51 -5.42
CA ARG A 310 11.68 -27.07 -5.37
C ARG A 310 13.16 -26.73 -5.18
N PHE A 311 14.00 -27.70 -4.84
CA PHE A 311 15.39 -27.46 -4.49
C PHE A 311 16.30 -28.21 -5.46
N SER A 312 17.09 -27.47 -6.23
CA SER A 312 18.04 -28.04 -7.20
C SER A 312 19.22 -27.09 -7.40
N ASP A 313 20.43 -27.62 -7.57
CA ASP A 313 21.60 -26.85 -8.05
C ASP A 313 21.87 -25.53 -7.30
N LYS A 314 21.77 -25.55 -5.96
CA LYS A 314 21.90 -24.35 -5.10
C LYS A 314 20.89 -23.23 -5.41
N GLU A 315 19.70 -23.60 -5.87
CA GLU A 315 18.60 -22.67 -6.11
C GLU A 315 17.32 -23.21 -5.48
N ILE A 316 16.41 -22.29 -5.12
CA ILE A 316 15.03 -22.58 -4.73
C ILE A 316 14.11 -22.17 -5.88
N LEU A 317 13.37 -23.09 -6.46
CA LEU A 317 12.30 -22.79 -7.41
C LEU A 317 11.12 -22.16 -6.67
N LEU A 318 10.93 -20.85 -6.87
CA LEU A 318 9.78 -20.10 -6.37
C LEU A 318 8.55 -20.32 -7.25
N GLY A 319 8.76 -20.56 -8.54
CA GLY A 319 7.69 -20.84 -9.50
C GLY A 319 7.18 -19.58 -10.21
N VAL A 320 5.94 -19.60 -10.69
CA VAL A 320 5.31 -18.42 -11.30
C VAL A 320 5.02 -17.39 -10.20
N ASP A 321 5.58 -16.19 -10.31
CA ASP A 321 5.34 -15.10 -9.37
C ASP A 321 5.85 -13.77 -9.90
N SER A 322 5.51 -12.68 -9.21
CA SER A 322 6.13 -11.37 -9.40
C SER A 322 7.38 -11.25 -8.50
N PRO A 323 8.60 -11.05 -9.05
CA PRO A 323 9.84 -11.06 -8.28
C PRO A 323 9.92 -9.91 -7.25
N GLU A 324 9.24 -8.80 -7.51
CA GLU A 324 9.16 -7.64 -6.62
C GLU A 324 8.49 -7.94 -5.27
N ARG A 325 7.63 -8.97 -5.21
CA ARG A 325 6.91 -9.39 -3.99
C ARG A 325 7.73 -10.33 -3.10
N VAL A 326 8.89 -10.79 -3.58
CA VAL A 326 9.75 -11.73 -2.87
C VAL A 326 10.83 -10.96 -2.13
N GLN A 327 10.79 -11.03 -0.79
CA GLN A 327 11.88 -10.54 0.05
C GLN A 327 12.74 -11.71 0.45
N ALA A 328 14.05 -11.60 0.27
CA ALA A 328 14.98 -12.65 0.66
C ALA A 328 16.28 -12.08 1.22
N LYS A 329 16.71 -12.63 2.35
CA LYS A 329 17.96 -12.26 3.04
C LYS A 329 18.72 -13.50 3.49
N TYR A 330 20.01 -13.32 3.74
CA TYR A 330 20.86 -14.35 4.34
C TYR A 330 21.69 -13.80 5.49
N SER A 331 22.10 -14.68 6.41
CA SER A 331 22.94 -14.30 7.54
C SER A 331 24.37 -13.97 7.09
N ASP A 332 25.09 -13.09 7.81
CA ASP A 332 26.47 -12.67 7.43
C ASP A 332 27.44 -13.84 7.14
N ASN A 333 27.27 -14.96 7.86
CA ASN A 333 28.07 -16.17 7.70
C ASN A 333 27.55 -17.14 6.60
N LYS A 334 26.46 -16.79 5.91
CA LYS A 334 25.82 -17.56 4.83
C LYS A 334 25.41 -18.97 5.25
N THR A 335 24.87 -19.09 6.46
CA THR A 335 24.40 -20.38 7.01
C THR A 335 22.88 -20.46 7.12
N PHE A 336 22.21 -19.31 7.19
CA PHE A 336 20.77 -19.20 7.25
C PHE A 336 20.28 -18.26 6.16
N TYR A 337 19.18 -18.64 5.53
CA TYR A 337 18.50 -17.90 4.48
C TYR A 337 17.05 -17.76 4.91
N ALA A 338 16.45 -16.59 4.72
CA ALA A 338 15.02 -16.41 4.90
C ALA A 338 14.43 -15.75 3.67
N PHE A 339 13.23 -16.17 3.29
CA PHE A 339 12.52 -15.60 2.14
C PHE A 339 11.00 -15.63 2.34
N SER A 340 10.33 -14.59 1.83
CA SER A 340 8.87 -14.50 1.78
C SER A 340 8.36 -15.03 0.44
N LYS A 341 7.24 -15.76 0.48
CA LYS A 341 6.54 -16.24 -0.72
C LYS A 341 5.06 -16.46 -0.41
N GLY A 342 4.17 -15.88 -1.22
CA GLY A 342 2.71 -16.05 -1.06
C GLY A 342 2.21 -15.70 0.34
N ASN A 343 2.70 -14.60 0.92
CA ASN A 343 2.40 -14.16 2.29
C ASN A 343 2.70 -15.20 3.38
N ALA A 344 3.68 -16.07 3.14
CA ALA A 344 4.34 -16.92 4.11
C ALA A 344 5.83 -16.55 4.20
N LEU A 345 6.46 -16.84 5.34
CA LEU A 345 7.89 -16.63 5.59
C LEU A 345 8.56 -17.95 5.90
N TYR A 346 9.67 -18.20 5.21
CA TYR A 346 10.47 -19.41 5.34
C TYR A 346 11.87 -19.07 5.79
N ARG A 347 12.50 -20.01 6.51
CA ARG A 347 13.93 -20.04 6.77
C ARG A 347 14.51 -21.37 6.36
N LEU A 348 15.66 -21.35 5.70
CA LEU A 348 16.45 -22.51 5.34
C LEU A 348 17.81 -22.45 6.02
N ASN A 349 18.29 -23.56 6.58
CA ASN A 349 19.67 -23.69 7.04
C ASN A 349 20.55 -24.46 6.05
N SER A 350 21.86 -24.45 6.27
CA SER A 350 22.85 -25.17 5.44
C SER A 350 22.74 -26.69 5.48
N GLU A 351 21.94 -27.27 6.39
CA GLU A 351 21.69 -28.71 6.51
C GLU A 351 20.42 -29.15 5.76
N GLY A 352 19.69 -28.20 5.16
CA GLY A 352 18.45 -28.47 4.43
C GLY A 352 17.18 -28.55 5.30
N MET A 353 17.23 -27.99 6.50
CA MET A 353 16.03 -27.80 7.33
C MET A 353 15.31 -26.51 6.91
N LEU A 354 14.17 -26.66 6.26
CA LEU A 354 13.25 -25.60 5.88
C LEU A 354 12.20 -25.42 6.98
N THR A 355 12.18 -24.27 7.63
CA THR A 355 11.18 -23.91 8.64
C THR A 355 10.21 -22.90 8.02
N ARG A 356 8.92 -23.21 7.95
CA ARG A 356 7.86 -22.23 7.63
C ARG A 356 7.56 -21.44 8.89
N ILE A 357 8.31 -20.35 9.08
CA ILE A 357 8.25 -19.51 10.29
C ILE A 357 6.86 -18.90 10.47
N PHE A 358 6.23 -18.46 9.39
CA PHE A 358 4.93 -17.81 9.45
C PHE A 358 4.08 -18.09 8.22
N SER A 359 2.78 -18.29 8.40
CA SER A 359 1.79 -18.29 7.33
C SER A 359 0.37 -18.24 7.90
N TYR A 360 -0.52 -17.49 7.25
CA TYR A 360 -1.97 -17.61 7.47
C TYR A 360 -2.64 -18.67 6.60
N LEU A 361 -1.93 -19.24 5.62
CA LEU A 361 -2.45 -20.36 4.85
C LEU A 361 -2.69 -21.55 5.82
N THR A 362 -3.90 -22.09 5.78
CA THR A 362 -4.25 -23.35 6.43
C THR A 362 -4.62 -24.36 5.36
N GLU A 363 -4.37 -25.64 5.63
CA GLU A 363 -4.69 -26.75 4.72
C GLU A 363 -6.09 -27.33 5.02
N GLU A 364 -6.96 -26.59 5.71
CA GLU A 364 -8.28 -27.09 6.07
C GLU A 364 -9.29 -26.99 4.92
N ASN A 365 -9.85 -28.16 4.56
CA ASN A 365 -11.05 -28.38 3.74
C ASN A 365 -10.95 -28.21 2.21
N ASP A 366 -9.77 -28.25 1.60
CA ASP A 366 -9.61 -28.19 0.13
C ASP A 366 -10.33 -26.96 -0.52
N SER A 367 -10.73 -25.97 0.28
CA SER A 367 -11.49 -24.80 -0.14
C SER A 367 -10.67 -23.55 0.15
N PHE A 368 -10.28 -22.88 -0.91
CA PHE A 368 -9.57 -21.61 -0.88
C PHE A 368 -10.34 -20.55 -0.07
N ARG A 369 -9.63 -19.78 0.77
CA ARG A 369 -10.13 -18.57 1.44
C ARG A 369 -9.17 -17.42 1.17
N GLY A 370 -9.66 -16.27 0.71
CA GLY A 370 -8.84 -15.12 0.29
C GLY A 370 -8.08 -14.39 1.41
N ASP A 371 -8.32 -14.73 2.67
CA ASP A 371 -7.88 -13.99 3.86
C ASP A 371 -6.37 -13.84 4.04
N PHE A 372 -5.56 -14.69 3.40
CA PHE A 372 -4.09 -14.61 3.48
C PHE A 372 -3.51 -13.48 2.62
N LEU A 373 -4.34 -12.73 1.88
CA LEU A 373 -3.91 -11.60 1.05
C LEU A 373 -4.03 -10.26 1.75
N SER A 374 -4.85 -10.20 2.79
CA SER A 374 -5.17 -8.99 3.53
C SER A 374 -4.06 -8.55 4.49
N HIS A 375 -2.96 -9.32 4.57
CA HIS A 375 -1.72 -8.96 5.25
C HIS A 375 -0.51 -8.95 4.31
N GLY A 376 0.55 -8.27 4.75
CA GLY A 376 1.89 -8.36 4.19
C GLY A 376 2.90 -8.81 5.23
N ILE A 377 4.08 -9.19 4.76
CA ILE A 377 5.22 -9.57 5.60
C ILE A 377 6.41 -8.69 5.23
N ARG A 378 7.13 -8.18 6.21
CA ARG A 378 8.41 -7.49 6.02
C ARG A 378 9.52 -8.26 6.71
N LEU A 379 10.48 -8.77 5.94
CA LEU A 379 11.66 -9.45 6.43
C LEU A 379 12.70 -8.41 6.89
N MET A 380 12.94 -8.32 8.20
CA MET A 380 13.81 -7.29 8.77
C MET A 380 15.27 -7.76 8.76
N ASP A 381 15.57 -8.90 9.38
CA ASP A 381 16.95 -9.38 9.53
C ASP A 381 17.03 -10.91 9.68
N VAL A 382 18.18 -11.47 9.29
CA VAL A 382 18.53 -12.90 9.45
C VAL A 382 19.86 -12.98 10.19
N LYS A 383 19.80 -13.38 11.46
CA LYS A 383 20.96 -13.36 12.36
C LYS A 383 21.84 -14.59 12.16
N THR A 384 23.11 -14.47 12.56
CA THR A 384 24.10 -15.57 12.45
C THR A 384 23.82 -16.77 13.37
N ASN A 385 22.94 -16.61 14.36
CA ASN A 385 22.43 -17.71 15.21
C ASN A 385 21.18 -18.39 14.62
N GLY A 386 20.66 -17.89 13.50
CA GLY A 386 19.49 -18.41 12.79
C GLY A 386 18.17 -17.76 13.20
N ASP A 387 18.18 -16.81 14.11
CA ASP A 387 16.99 -16.04 14.44
C ASP A 387 16.58 -15.14 13.26
N VAL A 388 15.28 -14.90 13.12
CA VAL A 388 14.73 -14.07 12.05
C VAL A 388 13.80 -13.03 12.66
N ASP A 389 14.10 -11.76 12.43
CA ASP A 389 13.21 -10.64 12.80
C ASP A 389 12.33 -10.30 11.60
N PHE A 390 11.02 -10.18 11.81
CA PHE A 390 10.07 -9.87 10.74
C PHE A 390 8.82 -9.17 11.29
N MET A 391 8.12 -8.47 10.40
CA MET A 391 6.84 -7.84 10.70
C MET A 391 5.73 -8.49 9.88
N VAL A 392 4.53 -8.53 10.46
CA VAL A 392 3.27 -8.85 9.78
C VAL A 392 2.40 -7.62 9.91
N TYR A 393 1.79 -7.18 8.81
CA TYR A 393 1.02 -5.93 8.79
C TYR A 393 -0.24 -6.04 7.94
N GLY A 394 -1.24 -5.22 8.22
CA GLY A 394 -2.57 -5.27 7.58
C GLY A 394 -3.60 -5.95 8.49
N TYR A 395 -4.64 -6.54 7.89
CA TYR A 395 -5.68 -7.24 8.64
C TYR A 395 -5.15 -8.58 9.18
N ILE A 396 -5.38 -8.84 10.46
CA ILE A 396 -4.92 -10.04 11.14
C ILE A 396 -6.05 -11.08 11.11
N SER A 397 -5.88 -12.12 10.29
CA SER A 397 -6.93 -13.10 10.02
C SER A 397 -7.03 -14.25 11.03
N ARG A 398 -6.03 -14.41 11.91
CA ARG A 398 -6.01 -15.44 12.96
C ARG A 398 -4.98 -15.14 14.04
N GLY A 399 -5.07 -15.88 15.14
CA GLY A 399 -4.20 -15.70 16.30
C GLY A 399 -4.81 -14.74 17.32
N ARG A 400 -3.97 -14.23 18.22
CA ARG A 400 -4.42 -13.43 19.37
C ARG A 400 -5.08 -12.11 18.97
N HIS A 401 -4.61 -11.50 17.89
CA HIS A 401 -5.09 -10.22 17.39
C HIS A 401 -6.02 -10.39 16.18
N GLU A 402 -6.62 -11.58 16.00
CA GLU A 402 -7.61 -11.79 14.94
C GLU A 402 -8.70 -10.70 14.97
N GLY A 403 -9.05 -10.14 13.81
CA GLY A 403 -10.06 -9.07 13.70
C GLY A 403 -9.53 -7.66 14.03
N TYR A 404 -8.22 -7.50 14.21
CA TYR A 404 -7.56 -6.20 14.28
C TYR A 404 -6.78 -5.93 12.99
N THR A 405 -6.58 -4.65 12.71
CA THR A 405 -5.63 -4.18 11.71
C THR A 405 -4.43 -3.58 12.43
N GLY A 406 -3.22 -3.74 11.88
CA GLY A 406 -2.05 -3.18 12.52
C GLY A 406 -0.73 -3.76 12.05
N ILE A 407 0.28 -3.62 12.90
CA ILE A 407 1.63 -4.15 12.69
C ILE A 407 2.01 -5.01 13.89
N VAL A 408 2.40 -6.25 13.65
CA VAL A 408 2.97 -7.15 14.67
C VAL A 408 4.44 -7.40 14.36
N PHE A 409 5.32 -7.14 15.33
CA PHE A 409 6.75 -7.42 15.21
C PHE A 409 7.09 -8.75 15.89
N TYR A 410 7.64 -9.69 15.13
CA TYR A 410 8.00 -11.03 15.56
C TYR A 410 9.50 -11.26 15.49
N THR A 411 9.99 -12.12 16.39
CA THR A 411 11.30 -12.78 16.26
C THR A 411 11.09 -14.28 16.28
N TYR A 412 11.54 -14.98 15.24
CA TYR A 412 11.71 -16.42 15.31
C TYR A 412 13.01 -16.74 16.05
N ASP A 413 12.90 -17.41 17.20
CA ASP A 413 14.02 -17.96 17.96
C ASP A 413 14.36 -19.34 17.41
N ASN A 414 15.53 -19.46 16.78
CA ASN A 414 15.96 -20.73 16.19
C ASN A 414 16.33 -21.78 17.24
N SER A 415 16.79 -21.37 18.42
CA SER A 415 17.23 -22.31 19.46
C SER A 415 16.06 -23.03 20.12
N GLU A 416 14.90 -22.36 20.19
CA GLU A 416 13.66 -22.90 20.75
C GLU A 416 12.61 -23.28 19.70
N ASN A 417 12.91 -23.12 18.40
CA ASN A 417 11.96 -23.30 17.30
C ASN A 417 10.60 -22.63 17.58
N THR A 418 10.65 -21.38 18.04
CA THR A 418 9.49 -20.65 18.57
C THR A 418 9.39 -19.28 17.94
N VAL A 419 8.18 -18.86 17.54
CA VAL A 419 7.92 -17.47 17.12
C VAL A 419 7.51 -16.66 18.34
N VAL A 420 8.28 -15.61 18.65
CA VAL A 420 8.05 -14.71 19.77
C VAL A 420 7.44 -13.42 19.25
N GLU A 421 6.26 -13.07 19.76
CA GLU A 421 5.67 -11.75 19.56
C GLU A 421 6.39 -10.74 20.46
N ASN A 422 7.01 -9.72 19.86
CA ASN A 422 7.69 -8.68 20.61
C ASN A 422 6.74 -7.54 20.96
N PHE A 423 5.95 -7.04 20.00
CA PHE A 423 4.93 -6.02 20.24
C PHE A 423 3.88 -6.03 19.13
N PHE A 424 2.73 -5.43 19.44
CA PHE A 424 1.64 -5.15 18.49
C PHE A 424 1.32 -3.65 18.48
N LEU A 425 1.17 -3.09 17.28
CA LEU A 425 0.70 -1.74 17.02
C LEU A 425 -0.69 -1.84 16.38
N PRO A 426 -1.79 -1.64 17.13
CA PRO A 426 -3.12 -1.55 16.54
C PRO A 426 -3.23 -0.26 15.70
N LEU A 427 -3.55 -0.41 14.42
CA LEU A 427 -3.71 0.68 13.46
C LEU A 427 -5.02 0.48 12.68
N LYS A 428 -5.41 1.44 11.84
CA LYS A 428 -6.71 1.38 11.13
C LYS A 428 -6.59 1.29 9.61
N GLU A 429 -5.43 1.64 9.07
CA GLU A 429 -5.14 1.70 7.65
C GLU A 429 -5.01 0.30 7.05
N ASN A 430 -5.41 0.16 5.79
CA ASN A 430 -5.33 -1.12 5.11
C ASN A 430 -3.87 -1.55 4.85
N LYS A 431 -3.70 -2.78 4.36
CA LYS A 431 -2.38 -3.36 4.06
C LYS A 431 -1.50 -2.44 3.19
N GLU A 432 -2.06 -1.87 2.13
CA GLU A 432 -1.33 -1.12 1.10
C GLU A 432 -0.92 0.27 1.62
N GLU A 433 -1.77 0.91 2.40
CA GLU A 433 -1.46 2.18 3.10
C GLU A 433 -0.38 2.00 4.17
N LEU A 434 -0.44 0.90 4.93
CA LEU A 434 0.60 0.52 5.89
C LEU A 434 1.92 0.20 5.17
N GLU A 435 1.85 -0.52 4.05
CA GLU A 435 3.00 -0.84 3.21
C GLU A 435 3.69 0.42 2.71
N GLU A 436 2.93 1.42 2.23
CA GLU A 436 3.45 2.72 1.82
C GLU A 436 4.17 3.42 2.98
N SER A 437 3.56 3.43 4.17
CA SER A 437 4.15 4.05 5.37
C SER A 437 5.47 3.37 5.78
N MET A 438 5.51 2.04 5.79
CA MET A 438 6.73 1.30 6.14
C MET A 438 7.81 1.36 5.04
N ASN A 439 7.43 1.50 3.77
CA ASN A 439 8.39 1.73 2.68
C ASN A 439 9.11 3.08 2.85
N ARG A 440 8.47 4.06 3.48
CA ARG A 440 9.10 5.35 3.81
C ARG A 440 10.08 5.26 4.98
N LEU A 441 9.74 4.50 6.03
CA LEU A 441 10.69 4.16 7.09
C LEU A 441 10.19 2.96 7.90
N SER A 442 10.98 1.89 7.87
CA SER A 442 10.90 0.79 8.83
C SER A 442 12.32 0.26 9.08
N TYR A 443 12.89 0.50 10.26
CA TYR A 443 14.29 0.14 10.52
C TYR A 443 14.49 -0.45 11.92
N HIS A 444 15.03 -1.66 12.01
CA HIS A 444 15.46 -2.26 13.28
C HIS A 444 16.96 -2.06 13.43
N ALA A 445 17.37 -1.22 14.39
CA ALA A 445 18.77 -0.84 14.57
C ALA A 445 19.64 -1.91 15.27
N GLY A 446 19.04 -3.04 15.68
CA GLY A 446 19.74 -4.15 16.35
C GLY A 446 20.16 -3.88 17.80
N ASN A 447 20.06 -2.62 18.26
CA ASN A 447 20.25 -2.19 19.65
C ASN A 447 18.93 -2.13 20.44
N LYS A 448 17.92 -2.91 20.02
CA LYS A 448 16.54 -2.91 20.55
C LYS A 448 15.71 -1.67 20.18
N MET A 449 16.20 -0.79 19.30
CA MET A 449 15.38 0.29 18.75
C MET A 449 14.78 -0.11 17.41
N PHE A 450 13.48 0.10 17.27
CA PHE A 450 12.74 0.00 16.02
C PHE A 450 12.21 1.39 15.63
N TYR A 451 12.41 1.78 14.38
CA TYR A 451 11.99 3.08 13.86
C TYR A 451 10.92 2.90 12.79
N LEU A 452 9.87 3.72 12.86
CA LEU A 452 8.71 3.64 11.97
C LEU A 452 8.25 5.04 11.58
N TYR A 453 7.97 5.26 10.30
CA TYR A 453 7.15 6.38 9.86
C TYR A 453 5.68 5.95 9.76
N TYR A 454 4.79 6.71 10.39
CA TYR A 454 3.36 6.47 10.36
C TYR A 454 2.59 7.75 10.71
N GLY A 455 1.56 8.09 9.93
CA GLY A 455 0.70 9.25 10.17
C GLY A 455 1.48 10.57 10.32
N GLY A 456 2.39 10.87 9.38
CA GLY A 456 3.20 12.11 9.42
C GLY A 456 4.23 12.18 10.56
N THR A 457 4.48 11.07 11.25
CA THR A 457 5.31 11.04 12.46
C THR A 457 6.37 9.94 12.38
N VAL A 458 7.59 10.27 12.79
CA VAL A 458 8.69 9.32 12.96
C VAL A 458 8.77 8.90 14.42
N TYR A 459 8.53 7.62 14.67
CA TYR A 459 8.60 7.00 15.99
C TYR A 459 9.90 6.21 16.15
N GLY A 460 10.49 6.28 17.35
CA GLY A 460 11.48 5.33 17.84
C GLY A 460 10.88 4.52 18.98
N ILE A 461 10.83 3.20 18.83
CA ILE A 461 10.21 2.26 19.76
C ILE A 461 11.31 1.41 20.38
N ASP A 462 11.44 1.44 21.70
CA ASP A 462 12.28 0.48 22.42
C ASP A 462 11.53 -0.86 22.50
N THR A 463 12.05 -1.89 21.84
CA THR A 463 11.41 -3.20 21.72
C THR A 463 11.49 -4.04 23.00
N ASN A 464 12.03 -3.49 24.09
CA ASN A 464 12.15 -4.13 25.39
C ASN A 464 11.36 -3.42 26.48
N SER A 465 11.36 -2.08 26.54
CA SER A 465 10.54 -1.31 27.49
C SER A 465 9.16 -0.91 26.93
N PHE A 466 8.99 -0.96 25.61
CA PHE A 466 7.84 -0.42 24.87
C PHE A 466 7.65 1.09 25.00
N GLU A 467 8.70 1.79 25.42
CA GLU A 467 8.73 3.24 25.40
C GLU A 467 8.76 3.73 23.95
N VAL A 468 7.88 4.68 23.64
CA VAL A 468 7.76 5.32 22.33
C VAL A 468 8.30 6.73 22.41
N LEU A 469 9.26 7.04 21.55
CA LEU A 469 9.85 8.36 21.37
C LEU A 469 9.33 8.94 20.06
N THR A 470 8.68 10.11 20.12
CA THR A 470 8.38 10.90 18.93
C THR A 470 9.63 11.67 18.53
N MET A 471 10.23 11.32 17.38
CA MET A 471 11.50 11.90 16.93
C MET A 471 11.27 13.13 16.06
N ALA A 472 10.26 13.06 15.21
CA ALA A 472 9.75 14.14 14.40
C ALA A 472 8.25 13.88 14.20
N SER A 473 7.46 14.94 14.12
CA SER A 473 6.02 14.87 13.89
C SER A 473 5.66 15.97 12.91
N SER A 474 4.42 15.96 12.40
CA SER A 474 3.95 17.03 11.52
C SER A 474 4.67 17.10 10.17
N LEU A 475 5.20 15.96 9.70
CA LEU A 475 5.93 15.86 8.45
C LEU A 475 4.98 15.49 7.31
N GLU A 476 4.97 16.32 6.27
CA GLU A 476 4.37 15.94 4.99
C GLU A 476 5.21 14.84 4.33
N LYS A 477 4.58 14.09 3.42
CA LYS A 477 5.25 13.00 2.70
C LYS A 477 6.49 13.46 1.92
N SER A 478 6.51 14.67 1.40
CA SER A 478 7.65 15.25 0.68
C SER A 478 8.76 15.76 1.61
N GLU A 479 8.54 15.82 2.91
CA GLU A 479 9.44 16.45 3.89
C GLU A 479 10.37 15.46 4.59
N LEU A 480 10.31 14.18 4.20
CA LEU A 480 11.18 13.14 4.72
C LEU A 480 11.55 12.10 3.66
N ALA A 481 12.70 11.48 3.87
CA ALA A 481 13.10 10.30 3.13
C ALA A 481 14.04 9.42 3.96
N SER A 482 14.07 8.13 3.68
CA SER A 482 15.09 7.21 4.20
C SER A 482 15.91 6.59 3.07
N SER A 483 17.13 6.14 3.38
CA SER A 483 17.90 5.30 2.45
C SER A 483 17.22 3.94 2.23
N ASP A 484 17.59 3.22 1.17
CA ASP A 484 16.97 1.93 0.80
C ASP A 484 16.97 0.91 1.95
N GLY A 485 18.06 0.85 2.73
CA GLY A 485 18.18 -0.01 3.91
C GLY A 485 17.55 0.55 5.18
N GLY A 486 16.96 1.74 5.13
CA GLY A 486 16.32 2.45 6.24
C GLY A 486 17.28 3.00 7.31
N GLN A 487 18.60 2.80 7.17
CA GLN A 487 19.58 3.20 8.19
C GLN A 487 19.71 4.72 8.31
N TYR A 488 19.63 5.44 7.21
CA TYR A 488 19.72 6.90 7.17
C TYR A 488 18.33 7.49 6.98
N LEU A 489 18.06 8.57 7.70
CA LEU A 489 16.82 9.32 7.65
C LEU A 489 17.17 10.80 7.49
N ALA A 490 16.49 11.48 6.57
CA ALA A 490 16.50 12.92 6.48
C ALA A 490 15.07 13.44 6.61
N TYR A 491 14.88 14.52 7.36
CA TYR A 491 13.60 15.21 7.44
C TYR A 491 13.77 16.71 7.64
N GLU A 492 12.76 17.45 7.23
CA GLU A 492 12.71 18.90 7.33
C GLU A 492 12.21 19.37 8.71
N GLU A 493 12.95 20.29 9.34
CA GLU A 493 12.51 20.96 10.57
C GLU A 493 11.86 22.30 10.23
N LYS A 494 10.52 22.34 10.26
CA LYS A 494 9.75 23.56 9.95
C LYS A 494 10.00 24.65 10.98
N ASN A 495 10.65 25.73 10.52
CA ASN A 495 10.95 26.92 11.31
C ASN A 495 10.30 28.16 10.66
N GLY A 496 9.01 28.38 10.94
CA GLY A 496 8.23 29.52 10.43
C GLY A 496 7.17 29.14 9.39
N GLU A 497 6.72 30.13 8.60
CA GLU A 497 5.62 30.00 7.63
C GLU A 497 6.07 29.59 6.21
N SER A 498 7.38 29.37 5.97
CA SER A 498 7.87 28.95 4.67
C SER A 498 7.57 27.46 4.44
N GLU A 499 7.17 27.11 3.22
CA GLU A 499 6.97 25.70 2.83
C GLU A 499 8.29 24.92 2.73
N LEU A 500 9.39 25.60 2.39
CA LEU A 500 10.72 25.01 2.40
C LEU A 500 11.38 25.19 3.76
N SER A 501 12.24 24.25 4.12
CA SER A 501 12.90 24.27 5.42
C SER A 501 14.21 25.05 5.44
N GLN A 502 14.49 25.75 6.55
CA GLN A 502 15.81 26.31 6.83
C GLN A 502 16.80 25.24 7.37
N THR A 503 16.28 24.10 7.80
CA THR A 503 17.05 23.07 8.49
C THR A 503 16.58 21.68 8.09
N VAL A 504 17.49 20.90 7.52
CA VAL A 504 17.28 19.46 7.31
C VAL A 504 18.04 18.72 8.40
N VAL A 505 17.36 17.82 9.10
CA VAL A 505 17.98 16.92 10.06
C VAL A 505 18.37 15.64 9.33
N PHE A 506 19.66 15.32 9.32
CA PHE A 506 20.20 14.05 8.82
C PHE A 506 20.60 13.15 9.99
N ARG A 507 20.07 11.93 10.03
CA ARG A 507 20.26 10.98 11.12
C ARG A 507 20.72 9.62 10.64
N ASN A 508 21.73 9.06 11.32
CA ASN A 508 22.08 7.65 11.23
C ASN A 508 21.42 6.92 12.40
N LEU A 509 20.36 6.16 12.12
CA LEU A 509 19.51 5.49 13.12
C LEU A 509 20.21 4.33 13.82
N LYS A 510 21.19 3.70 13.17
CA LYS A 510 21.99 2.61 13.76
C LYS A 510 22.93 3.09 14.86
N SER A 511 23.60 4.21 14.62
CA SER A 511 24.56 4.81 15.57
C SER A 511 23.93 5.84 16.51
N ASP A 512 22.64 6.14 16.30
CA ASP A 512 21.89 7.20 16.98
C ASP A 512 22.57 8.59 16.92
N LYS A 513 23.13 8.92 15.75
CA LYS A 513 23.79 10.21 15.50
C LYS A 513 22.96 11.09 14.60
N SER A 514 22.75 12.34 15.00
CA SER A 514 21.99 13.35 14.26
C SER A 514 22.86 14.57 13.97
N GLN A 515 22.67 15.19 12.81
CA GLN A 515 23.36 16.40 12.38
C GLN A 515 22.41 17.27 11.55
N ASN A 516 22.53 18.58 11.70
CA ASN A 516 21.69 19.54 10.99
C ASN A 516 22.43 20.08 9.76
N ILE A 517 21.72 20.17 8.63
CA ILE A 517 22.15 20.82 7.41
C ILE A 517 21.45 22.17 7.35
N THR A 518 22.24 23.23 7.41
CA THR A 518 21.78 24.62 7.41
C THR A 518 22.79 25.50 6.67
N GLU A 519 22.33 26.49 5.91
CA GLU A 519 23.19 27.47 5.24
C GLU A 519 22.52 28.85 5.27
N GLU A 520 23.33 29.92 5.42
CA GLU A 520 22.80 31.28 5.42
C GLU A 520 22.13 31.61 4.07
N ASN A 521 20.98 32.27 4.13
CA ASN A 521 20.18 32.68 2.96
C ASN A 521 19.69 31.55 2.05
N LYS A 522 19.76 30.29 2.50
CA LYS A 522 19.22 29.13 1.80
C LYS A 522 18.02 28.51 2.52
N LEU A 523 17.22 27.82 1.72
CA LEU A 523 16.13 26.93 2.07
C LEU A 523 16.39 25.59 1.37
N PHE A 524 15.85 24.53 1.95
CA PHE A 524 16.09 23.16 1.55
C PHE A 524 14.78 22.43 1.38
N SER A 525 14.78 21.47 0.46
CA SER A 525 13.76 20.43 0.35
C SER A 525 14.44 19.06 0.35
N VAL A 526 13.91 18.11 1.10
CA VAL A 526 14.36 16.71 1.05
C VAL A 526 13.78 16.07 -0.21
N ILE A 527 14.64 15.73 -1.18
CA ILE A 527 14.20 15.07 -2.41
C ILE A 527 14.15 13.55 -2.22
N GLY A 528 15.15 12.98 -1.54
CA GLY A 528 15.22 11.54 -1.37
C GLY A 528 16.63 11.03 -1.09
N PHE A 529 16.83 9.74 -1.33
CA PHE A 529 18.14 9.09 -1.25
C PHE A 529 18.44 8.36 -2.56
N ILE A 530 19.70 8.36 -2.96
CA ILE A 530 20.23 7.41 -3.93
C ILE A 530 21.19 6.51 -3.16
N GLU A 531 20.76 5.27 -2.90
CA GLU A 531 21.37 4.37 -1.93
C GLU A 531 21.45 5.05 -0.54
N ASP A 532 22.66 5.31 -0.03
CA ASP A 532 22.92 5.99 1.24
C ASP A 532 23.20 7.50 1.08
N ASP A 533 23.20 8.05 -0.14
CA ASP A 533 23.52 9.45 -0.39
C ASP A 533 22.23 10.29 -0.42
N LEU A 534 22.16 11.31 0.43
CA LEU A 534 21.01 12.22 0.53
C LEU A 534 20.99 13.18 -0.66
N VAL A 535 19.82 13.30 -1.30
CA VAL A 535 19.54 14.28 -2.35
C VAL A 535 18.70 15.42 -1.77
N LEU A 536 19.20 16.65 -1.90
CA LEU A 536 18.53 17.87 -1.45
C LEU A 536 18.27 18.82 -2.61
N GLY A 537 17.08 19.42 -2.61
CA GLY A 537 16.81 20.65 -3.32
C GLY A 537 17.29 21.83 -2.49
N VAL A 538 17.88 22.83 -3.13
CA VAL A 538 18.33 24.06 -2.49
C VAL A 538 17.73 25.25 -3.22
N GLN A 539 17.20 26.20 -2.46
CA GLN A 539 16.62 27.44 -2.96
C GLN A 539 17.08 28.63 -2.10
N SER A 540 17.19 29.82 -2.69
CA SER A 540 17.42 31.06 -1.97
C SER A 540 16.18 31.47 -1.16
N LYS A 541 16.37 32.12 0.00
CA LYS A 541 15.23 32.63 0.81
C LYS A 541 14.35 33.65 0.09
N GLU A 542 14.90 34.34 -0.91
CA GLU A 542 14.17 35.33 -1.69
C GLU A 542 13.21 34.68 -2.69
N GLN A 543 13.68 33.69 -3.44
CA GLN A 543 12.89 33.00 -4.47
C GLN A 543 12.09 31.80 -3.93
N GLY A 544 12.43 31.27 -2.76
CA GLY A 544 11.72 30.13 -2.13
C GLY A 544 10.36 30.46 -1.52
N LYS A 545 9.64 31.41 -2.14
CA LYS A 545 8.27 31.83 -1.78
C LYS A 545 7.33 31.78 -2.98
N GLU A 546 7.86 31.50 -4.16
CA GLU A 546 7.10 31.48 -5.40
C GLU A 546 6.96 30.05 -5.90
N TRP A 547 5.75 29.71 -6.30
CA TRP A 547 5.41 28.39 -6.81
C TRP A 547 5.43 28.38 -8.33
N ASN A 548 5.72 27.22 -8.91
CA ASN A 548 5.44 26.94 -10.29
C ASN A 548 3.93 26.73 -10.50
N PRO A 549 3.47 26.66 -11.77
CA PRO A 549 2.07 26.40 -12.07
C PRO A 549 1.49 25.07 -11.55
N GLN A 550 2.33 24.09 -11.19
CA GLN A 550 1.90 22.84 -10.52
C GLN A 550 1.70 22.99 -9.01
N GLY A 551 2.07 24.15 -8.43
CA GLY A 551 2.00 24.38 -7.00
C GLY A 551 3.19 23.88 -6.21
N GLU A 552 4.33 23.62 -6.85
CA GLU A 552 5.59 23.26 -6.21
C GLU A 552 6.55 24.45 -6.21
N ILE A 553 7.47 24.54 -5.27
CA ILE A 553 8.55 25.55 -5.31
C ILE A 553 9.73 24.95 -6.07
N PRO A 554 10.15 25.49 -7.23
CA PRO A 554 11.34 25.00 -7.93
C PRO A 554 12.64 25.27 -7.16
N MET A 555 13.61 24.38 -7.30
CA MET A 555 14.93 24.45 -6.67
C MET A 555 15.96 25.05 -7.63
N GLU A 556 16.82 25.95 -7.16
CA GLU A 556 17.90 26.50 -8.00
C GLU A 556 19.10 25.55 -8.13
N GLU A 557 19.23 24.59 -7.22
CA GLU A 557 20.36 23.67 -7.12
C GLU A 557 19.90 22.33 -6.54
N ILE A 558 20.47 21.24 -7.07
CA ILE A 558 20.35 19.89 -6.52
C ILE A 558 21.70 19.50 -5.90
N ARG A 559 21.71 19.10 -4.63
CA ARG A 559 22.92 18.63 -3.93
C ARG A 559 22.80 17.16 -3.57
N ILE A 560 23.87 16.40 -3.82
CA ILE A 560 24.01 15.02 -3.33
C ILE A 560 25.07 15.02 -2.23
N ILE A 561 24.69 14.56 -1.05
CA ILE A 561 25.48 14.59 0.18
C ILE A 561 25.67 13.17 0.68
N GLY A 562 26.93 12.74 0.88
CA GLY A 562 27.23 11.41 1.40
C GLY A 562 26.94 11.27 2.90
N PRO A 563 26.98 10.04 3.45
CA PRO A 563 26.79 9.79 4.89
C PRO A 563 27.77 10.49 5.83
N ASP A 564 28.93 10.94 5.31
CA ASP A 564 29.91 11.74 6.04
C ASP A 564 29.62 13.26 5.96
N LEU A 565 28.44 13.62 5.43
CA LEU A 565 27.97 14.98 5.14
C LEU A 565 28.84 15.77 4.16
N LYS A 566 29.72 15.10 3.42
CA LYS A 566 30.43 15.77 2.33
C LYS A 566 29.56 15.82 1.09
N GLN A 567 29.50 17.00 0.49
CA GLN A 567 28.88 17.19 -0.82
C GLN A 567 29.68 16.40 -1.87
N LYS A 568 28.99 15.50 -2.55
CA LYS A 568 29.50 14.71 -3.68
C LYS A 568 29.19 15.35 -5.01
N LEU A 569 28.01 15.98 -5.12
CA LEU A 569 27.55 16.68 -6.32
C LEU A 569 26.81 17.96 -5.93
N SER A 570 26.99 18.99 -6.75
CA SER A 570 26.13 20.16 -6.82
C SER A 570 25.81 20.38 -8.29
N TYR A 571 24.52 20.31 -8.62
CA TYR A 571 24.00 20.46 -9.97
C TYR A 571 23.19 21.74 -10.04
N LYS A 572 23.61 22.66 -10.91
CA LYS A 572 23.01 23.96 -11.14
C LYS A 572 23.23 24.37 -12.60
N LYS A 573 22.21 24.93 -13.24
CA LYS A 573 22.29 25.51 -14.58
C LYS A 573 21.88 26.98 -14.54
N GLU A 574 22.49 27.78 -15.40
CA GLU A 574 22.21 29.22 -15.46
C GLU A 574 20.76 29.47 -15.90
N ASN A 575 20.03 30.32 -15.16
CA ASN A 575 18.62 30.69 -15.40
C ASN A 575 17.63 29.50 -15.45
N LEU A 576 17.98 28.37 -14.85
CA LEU A 576 17.12 27.19 -14.75
C LEU A 576 16.91 26.76 -13.30
N TYR A 577 15.72 26.23 -13.07
CA TYR A 577 15.22 25.73 -11.79
C TYR A 577 14.60 24.36 -11.97
N PHE A 578 14.54 23.57 -10.90
CA PHE A 578 14.21 22.14 -10.98
C PHE A 578 13.05 21.79 -10.04
N SER A 579 12.06 21.05 -10.51
CA SER A 579 10.96 20.53 -9.67
C SER A 579 10.46 19.19 -10.23
N ASN A 580 9.36 18.64 -9.71
CA ASN A 580 8.82 17.34 -10.11
C ASN A 580 9.88 16.21 -10.05
N PHE A 581 10.54 16.10 -8.91
CA PHE A 581 11.64 15.15 -8.72
C PHE A 581 11.13 13.71 -8.59
N SER A 582 11.81 12.76 -9.26
CA SER A 582 11.59 11.33 -9.08
C SER A 582 12.91 10.57 -9.08
N ILE A 583 13.06 9.61 -8.16
CA ILE A 583 14.22 8.74 -8.08
C ILE A 583 13.77 7.34 -8.52
N VAL A 584 14.38 6.82 -9.58
CA VAL A 584 14.14 5.47 -10.09
C VAL A 584 15.46 4.72 -10.16
N GLY A 585 15.65 3.78 -9.23
CA GLY A 585 16.94 3.11 -9.04
C GLY A 585 18.04 4.12 -8.71
N ASN A 586 19.05 4.21 -9.56
CA ASN A 586 20.18 5.12 -9.40
C ASN A 586 20.05 6.44 -10.21
N GLN A 587 18.89 6.71 -10.80
CA GLN A 587 18.63 7.88 -11.63
C GLN A 587 17.65 8.84 -10.93
N LEU A 588 18.07 10.08 -10.74
CA LEU A 588 17.19 11.20 -10.39
C LEU A 588 16.68 11.85 -11.69
N ARG A 589 15.38 12.04 -11.84
CA ARG A 589 14.73 12.76 -12.94
C ARG A 589 13.97 13.97 -12.40
N PHE A 590 13.89 15.03 -13.19
CA PHE A 590 13.20 16.27 -12.81
C PHE A 590 12.85 17.12 -14.03
N ASP A 591 11.91 18.03 -13.83
CA ASP A 591 11.51 19.03 -14.82
C ASP A 591 12.30 20.33 -14.62
N GLU A 592 12.62 21.00 -15.72
CA GLU A 592 13.35 22.27 -15.78
C GLU A 592 12.38 23.44 -16.01
N TYR A 593 12.61 24.55 -15.32
CA TYR A 593 11.81 25.78 -15.39
C TYR A 593 12.70 27.00 -15.59
N THR A 594 12.22 27.95 -16.38
CA THR A 594 12.75 29.32 -16.44
C THR A 594 11.95 30.22 -15.50
N HIS A 595 12.54 31.32 -15.04
CA HIS A 595 11.87 32.33 -14.20
C HIS A 595 11.97 33.71 -14.84
N ASN A 596 10.84 34.42 -14.94
CA ASN A 596 10.77 35.79 -15.45
C ASN A 596 9.75 36.62 -14.67
N GLU A 597 9.41 37.83 -15.13
CA GLU A 597 8.47 38.74 -14.45
C GLU A 597 7.04 38.16 -14.26
N ASN A 598 6.65 37.18 -15.07
CA ASN A 598 5.37 36.46 -14.98
C ASN A 598 5.48 35.16 -14.14
N GLY A 599 6.64 34.91 -13.55
CA GLY A 599 6.95 33.76 -12.72
C GLY A 599 7.59 32.58 -13.45
N TYR A 600 7.41 31.38 -12.91
CA TYR A 600 7.99 30.16 -13.46
C TYR A 600 7.27 29.66 -14.72
N ALA A 601 8.05 29.27 -15.73
CA ALA A 601 7.55 28.65 -16.96
C ALA A 601 8.33 27.36 -17.27
N TYR A 602 7.60 26.29 -17.55
CA TYR A 602 8.17 24.99 -17.92
C TYR A 602 9.10 25.12 -19.14
N PHE A 603 10.27 24.49 -19.06
CA PHE A 603 11.34 24.55 -20.06
C PHE A 603 11.66 23.18 -20.67
N GLY A 604 11.70 22.12 -19.86
CA GLY A 604 12.12 20.79 -20.31
C GLY A 604 12.21 19.75 -19.21
N LYS A 605 12.88 18.63 -19.49
CA LYS A 605 13.18 17.56 -18.52
C LYS A 605 14.67 17.24 -18.56
N ASP A 606 15.25 16.88 -17.42
CA ASP A 606 16.63 16.37 -17.35
C ASP A 606 16.75 15.27 -16.28
N SER A 607 17.93 14.67 -16.16
CA SER A 607 18.23 13.64 -15.17
C SER A 607 19.70 13.63 -14.73
N VAL A 608 19.95 13.10 -13.54
CA VAL A 608 21.27 12.84 -12.98
C VAL A 608 21.39 11.35 -12.68
N LEU A 609 22.39 10.69 -13.27
CA LEU A 609 22.68 9.27 -13.05
C LEU A 609 23.81 9.09 -12.04
N SER A 610 23.60 8.26 -11.02
CA SER A 610 24.65 7.87 -10.07
C SER A 610 25.46 6.69 -10.62
N ASN A 611 26.79 6.81 -10.58
CA ASN A 611 27.74 5.76 -10.97
C ASN A 611 28.21 4.91 -9.78
N LYS A 612 27.50 4.97 -8.64
CA LYS A 612 27.85 4.20 -7.45
C LYS A 612 27.44 2.74 -7.66
N GLU A 613 28.31 1.82 -7.24
CA GLU A 613 27.97 0.40 -7.20
C GLU A 613 27.04 0.18 -6.01
N GLU A 614 25.94 -0.54 -6.24
CA GLU A 614 25.00 -0.87 -5.17
C GLU A 614 25.76 -1.50 -3.98
N PRO A 615 25.50 -1.04 -2.74
CA PRO A 615 26.10 -1.66 -1.57
C PRO A 615 25.71 -3.14 -1.52
N LYS A 616 26.67 -4.00 -1.15
CA LYS A 616 26.41 -5.43 -0.92
C LYS A 616 25.60 -5.60 0.36
N GLU A 617 24.31 -5.34 0.31
CA GLU A 617 23.38 -5.84 1.32
C GLU A 617 23.31 -7.37 1.23
N ASN A 618 23.02 -8.03 2.35
CA ASN A 618 22.74 -9.48 2.35
C ASN A 618 21.34 -9.78 1.78
N LYS A 619 21.02 -9.18 0.63
CA LYS A 619 19.77 -9.37 -0.11
C LYS A 619 19.98 -10.41 -1.21
N LEU A 620 18.94 -11.20 -1.47
CA LEU A 620 18.89 -12.09 -2.63
C LEU A 620 17.81 -11.59 -3.57
N VAL A 621 18.11 -11.60 -4.86
CA VAL A 621 17.17 -11.20 -5.92
C VAL A 621 16.74 -12.46 -6.66
N PRO A 622 15.43 -12.67 -6.89
CA PRO A 622 14.98 -13.77 -7.73
C PRO A 622 15.49 -13.67 -9.17
N GLU A 623 15.83 -14.81 -9.77
CA GLU A 623 16.31 -14.92 -11.15
C GLU A 623 15.25 -15.62 -12.02
N ALA A 624 15.01 -15.09 -13.22
CA ALA A 624 14.02 -15.65 -14.15
C ALA A 624 14.59 -16.85 -14.93
N LYS A 625 13.76 -17.87 -15.15
CA LYS A 625 14.08 -19.10 -15.89
C LYS A 625 12.88 -19.56 -16.70
N GLN A 626 13.12 -20.14 -17.87
CA GLN A 626 12.06 -20.77 -18.68
C GLN A 626 11.87 -22.24 -18.26
N GLN A 627 10.62 -22.66 -18.04
CA GLN A 627 10.27 -23.99 -17.55
C GLN A 627 9.00 -24.56 -18.20
N GLY A 628 9.19 -25.28 -19.31
CA GLY A 628 8.13 -26.08 -19.94
C GLY A 628 6.86 -25.27 -20.23
N ALA A 629 5.70 -25.86 -19.90
CA ALA A 629 4.41 -25.22 -20.12
C ALA A 629 4.10 -24.05 -19.18
N PHE A 630 4.84 -23.91 -18.06
CA PHE A 630 4.69 -22.79 -17.13
C PHE A 630 5.43 -21.53 -17.59
N GLY A 631 6.19 -21.61 -18.69
CA GLY A 631 6.92 -20.47 -19.24
C GLY A 631 7.93 -19.91 -18.24
N LYS A 632 7.86 -18.60 -18.01
CA LYS A 632 8.75 -17.88 -17.11
C LYS A 632 8.40 -18.19 -15.65
N VAL A 633 9.40 -18.67 -14.92
CA VAL A 633 9.36 -18.94 -13.48
C VAL A 633 10.55 -18.29 -12.82
N TYR A 634 10.48 -18.07 -11.51
CA TYR A 634 11.56 -17.48 -10.74
C TYR A 634 12.23 -18.50 -9.83
N THR A 635 13.55 -18.39 -9.70
CA THR A 635 14.37 -19.13 -8.73
C THR A 635 15.08 -18.15 -7.80
N LEU A 636 15.44 -18.62 -6.60
CA LEU A 636 16.23 -17.87 -5.64
C LEU A 636 17.61 -18.53 -5.49
N PRO A 637 18.73 -17.84 -5.79
CA PRO A 637 20.06 -18.41 -5.62
C PRO A 637 20.41 -18.58 -4.14
N LEU A 638 21.06 -19.70 -3.80
CA LEU A 638 21.56 -20.01 -2.47
C LEU A 638 23.09 -19.88 -2.43
N PRO A 639 23.63 -18.73 -2.01
CA PRO A 639 25.07 -18.56 -1.91
C PRO A 639 25.62 -19.40 -0.76
N GLY A 640 26.16 -20.59 -1.04
CA GLY A 640 26.66 -21.49 0.00
C GLY A 640 26.97 -22.90 -0.49
N LYS A 641 26.89 -23.85 0.46
CA LYS A 641 27.01 -25.28 0.17
C LYS A 641 25.75 -25.80 -0.52
N ASN A 642 25.90 -26.83 -1.34
CA ASN A 642 24.75 -27.51 -1.92
C ASN A 642 24.00 -28.28 -0.83
N ILE A 643 22.68 -28.28 -0.91
CA ILE A 643 21.80 -28.96 0.04
C ILE A 643 21.36 -30.27 -0.59
N GLU A 644 21.78 -31.39 0.00
CA GLU A 644 21.51 -32.73 -0.56
C GLU A 644 20.12 -33.26 -0.24
N LYS A 645 19.55 -32.86 0.90
CA LYS A 645 18.23 -33.32 1.38
C LYS A 645 17.48 -32.18 2.04
N ILE A 646 16.18 -32.11 1.77
CA ILE A 646 15.29 -31.14 2.39
C ILE A 646 14.35 -31.83 3.37
N SER A 647 14.15 -31.20 4.52
CA SER A 647 13.08 -31.52 5.47
C SER A 647 12.35 -30.24 5.82
N MET A 648 11.02 -30.33 5.96
CA MET A 648 10.18 -29.20 6.30
C MET A 648 9.65 -29.34 7.73
N GLN A 649 9.64 -28.23 8.46
CA GLN A 649 9.03 -28.13 9.78
C GLN A 649 8.27 -26.81 9.94
N ASN A 650 7.43 -26.76 10.97
CA ASN A 650 6.81 -25.53 11.46
C ASN A 650 7.36 -25.23 12.87
N PRO A 651 7.29 -23.97 13.33
CA PRO A 651 7.54 -23.63 14.73
C PRO A 651 6.73 -24.50 15.68
N GLU A 652 7.32 -24.93 16.78
CA GLU A 652 6.63 -25.75 17.78
C GLU A 652 5.56 -24.94 18.52
N LYS A 653 5.80 -23.64 18.74
CA LYS A 653 4.95 -22.77 19.56
C LYS A 653 5.03 -21.32 19.10
N PHE A 654 3.97 -20.57 19.38
CA PHE A 654 3.98 -19.11 19.40
C PHE A 654 4.04 -18.65 20.86
N SER A 655 5.04 -17.86 21.22
CA SER A 655 5.29 -17.36 22.57
C SER A 655 4.91 -15.89 22.69
N ILE A 656 4.30 -15.54 23.82
CA ILE A 656 3.79 -14.20 24.15
C ILE A 656 4.76 -13.45 25.07
N GLU A 657 6.03 -13.84 25.11
CA GLU A 657 7.00 -13.42 26.13
C GLU A 657 7.12 -11.90 26.32
N LYS A 658 6.88 -11.11 25.26
CA LYS A 658 7.05 -9.66 25.27
C LYS A 658 5.84 -8.88 24.73
N ALA A 659 4.75 -9.53 24.31
CA ALA A 659 3.65 -8.86 23.62
C ALA A 659 2.94 -7.78 24.46
N GLY A 660 3.38 -6.53 24.33
CA GLY A 660 2.63 -5.33 24.69
C GLY A 660 1.89 -4.78 23.47
N SER A 661 0.65 -4.32 23.66
CA SER A 661 0.02 -3.41 22.70
C SER A 661 0.60 -2.02 22.92
N ILE A 662 1.12 -1.40 21.88
CA ILE A 662 1.71 -0.07 21.91
C ILE A 662 0.78 0.89 21.18
N GLU A 663 0.26 1.89 21.88
CA GLU A 663 -0.53 2.94 21.27
C GLU A 663 0.39 4.06 20.75
N LEU A 664 0.27 4.38 19.47
CA LEU A 664 0.96 5.52 18.89
C LEU A 664 0.11 6.78 19.11
N SER A 665 0.70 7.78 19.79
CA SER A 665 0.06 9.09 19.94
C SER A 665 0.12 9.84 18.62
N GLN A 666 -0.92 9.70 17.80
CA GLN A 666 -1.03 10.43 16.55
C GLN A 666 -1.16 11.93 16.82
N SER A 667 -0.22 12.74 16.31
CA SER A 667 -0.48 14.17 16.16
C SER A 667 -1.44 14.35 15.00
N LYS A 668 -2.69 14.73 15.26
CA LYS A 668 -3.62 15.14 14.19
C LYS A 668 -3.04 16.35 13.48
N LEU A 669 -2.40 16.11 12.35
CA LEU A 669 -2.38 17.07 11.26
C LEU A 669 -3.27 16.52 10.16
N THR A 670 -4.07 17.43 9.62
CA THR A 670 -4.71 17.32 8.32
C THR A 670 -3.62 16.96 7.31
N ASP A 671 -3.57 15.70 6.92
CA ASP A 671 -2.85 15.23 5.74
C ASP A 671 -3.22 16.19 4.60
N LYS A 672 -2.25 16.90 4.01
CA LYS A 672 -2.48 17.64 2.75
C LYS A 672 -2.48 16.70 1.54
N ALA A 673 -2.90 15.45 1.73
CA ALA A 673 -3.00 14.48 0.65
C ALA A 673 -4.34 14.69 -0.06
N VAL A 674 -4.29 15.43 -1.17
CA VAL A 674 -5.52 15.88 -1.85
C VAL A 674 -6.11 14.79 -2.75
N PHE A 675 -5.26 13.90 -3.29
CA PHE A 675 -5.67 12.91 -4.29
C PHE A 675 -5.24 11.49 -3.90
N TYR A 676 -6.20 10.57 -3.77
CA TYR A 676 -5.95 9.15 -3.54
C TYR A 676 -6.20 8.37 -4.83
N ALA A 677 -5.20 7.68 -5.35
CA ALA A 677 -5.28 6.99 -6.62
C ALA A 677 -5.54 5.49 -6.43
N TYR A 678 -6.48 4.96 -7.21
CA TYR A 678 -6.85 3.55 -7.19
C TYR A 678 -6.93 2.99 -8.61
N SER A 679 -6.46 1.77 -8.82
CA SER A 679 -6.68 1.00 -10.05
C SER A 679 -6.84 -0.48 -9.70
N LEU A 680 -7.62 -1.21 -10.50
CA LEU A 680 -7.78 -2.67 -10.37
C LEU A 680 -8.15 -3.14 -8.95
N GLY A 681 -8.80 -2.30 -8.14
CA GLY A 681 -9.25 -2.65 -6.78
C GLY A 681 -8.22 -2.43 -5.68
N HIS A 682 -7.08 -1.84 -6.01
CA HIS A 682 -5.96 -1.58 -5.10
C HIS A 682 -5.66 -0.09 -4.97
N TYR A 683 -5.20 0.29 -3.78
CA TYR A 683 -4.63 1.61 -3.54
C TYR A 683 -3.27 1.73 -4.23
N ARG A 684 -3.04 2.83 -4.96
CA ARG A 684 -1.80 3.09 -5.72
C ARG A 684 -0.94 4.19 -5.13
N GLY A 685 -1.45 4.91 -4.13
CA GLY A 685 -0.76 6.01 -3.48
C GLY A 685 -1.66 7.22 -3.29
N ASN A 686 -1.12 8.21 -2.59
CA ASN A 686 -1.72 9.52 -2.51
C ASN A 686 -0.71 10.59 -2.94
N TYR A 687 -1.25 11.67 -3.50
CA TYR A 687 -0.50 12.63 -4.28
C TYR A 687 -0.99 14.05 -3.99
N GLN A 688 -0.07 15.00 -4.12
CA GLN A 688 -0.36 16.43 -4.01
C GLN A 688 -0.69 17.06 -5.36
N ASN A 689 -0.35 16.42 -6.49
CA ASN A 689 -0.66 16.94 -7.82
C ASN A 689 -1.49 15.92 -8.63
N MET A 690 -2.46 16.42 -9.40
CA MET A 690 -3.39 15.58 -10.17
C MET A 690 -2.70 14.87 -11.35
N GLU A 691 -1.67 15.48 -11.94
CA GLU A 691 -0.91 14.88 -13.05
C GLU A 691 -0.30 13.53 -12.64
N THR A 692 0.43 13.50 -11.53
CA THR A 692 1.09 12.29 -11.01
C THR A 692 0.05 11.29 -10.52
N ALA A 693 -1.03 11.76 -9.87
CA ALA A 693 -2.12 10.91 -9.43
C ALA A 693 -2.77 10.17 -10.61
N ILE A 694 -3.14 10.90 -11.67
CA ILE A 694 -3.71 10.32 -12.89
C ILE A 694 -2.68 9.43 -13.58
N PHE A 695 -1.42 9.86 -13.71
CA PHE A 695 -0.37 9.07 -14.35
C PHE A 695 -0.21 7.69 -13.71
N ALA A 696 -0.25 7.63 -12.37
CA ALA A 696 -0.09 6.38 -11.61
C ALA A 696 -1.20 5.34 -11.87
N VAL A 697 -2.35 5.75 -12.42
CA VAL A 697 -3.51 4.88 -12.60
C VAL A 697 -4.12 4.94 -14.00
N TYR A 698 -3.54 5.76 -14.90
CA TYR A 698 -4.14 6.01 -16.19
C TYR A 698 -4.23 4.71 -16.96
N ASP A 699 -3.12 4.01 -17.21
CA ASP A 699 -3.09 2.84 -18.09
C ASP A 699 -3.96 1.68 -17.60
N ASP A 700 -4.12 1.52 -16.27
CA ASP A 700 -4.94 0.50 -15.61
C ASP A 700 -6.43 0.88 -15.44
N PHE A 701 -6.91 1.89 -16.17
CA PHE A 701 -8.30 2.35 -16.11
C PHE A 701 -8.80 2.75 -14.71
N GLY A 702 -7.92 3.33 -13.91
CA GLY A 702 -8.21 3.71 -12.54
C GLY A 702 -9.02 4.99 -12.36
N TYR A 703 -9.10 5.41 -11.09
CA TYR A 703 -9.86 6.55 -10.61
C TYR A 703 -9.16 7.26 -9.45
N ILE A 704 -9.48 8.54 -9.24
CA ILE A 704 -8.93 9.40 -8.20
C ILE A 704 -10.03 9.81 -7.23
N LEU A 705 -9.75 9.76 -5.93
CA LEU A 705 -10.63 10.20 -4.86
C LEU A 705 -10.08 11.45 -4.16
N ASN A 706 -10.96 12.24 -3.54
CA ASN A 706 -10.60 13.24 -2.54
C ASN A 706 -10.52 12.63 -1.13
N GLU A 707 -10.14 13.44 -0.14
CA GLU A 707 -10.13 13.07 1.29
C GLU A 707 -11.48 12.58 1.81
N LYS A 708 -12.58 13.07 1.22
CA LYS A 708 -13.95 12.65 1.55
C LYS A 708 -14.36 11.33 0.88
N GLN A 709 -13.43 10.66 0.20
CA GLN A 709 -13.62 9.40 -0.54
C GLN A 709 -14.55 9.52 -1.76
N GLU A 710 -14.79 10.74 -2.25
CA GLU A 710 -15.60 11.02 -3.43
C GLU A 710 -14.73 10.97 -4.70
N ILE A 711 -15.27 10.43 -5.79
CA ILE A 711 -14.55 10.32 -7.07
C ILE A 711 -14.40 11.71 -7.71
N LEU A 712 -13.15 12.15 -7.82
CA LEU A 712 -12.76 13.38 -8.54
C LEU A 712 -12.49 13.13 -10.02
N TRP A 713 -11.98 11.94 -10.36
CA TRP A 713 -11.66 11.56 -11.73
C TRP A 713 -11.82 10.06 -11.94
N ASN A 714 -12.29 9.66 -13.12
CA ASN A 714 -12.49 8.26 -13.49
C ASN A 714 -12.24 8.08 -15.00
N ARG A 715 -11.27 7.23 -15.38
CA ARG A 715 -10.92 7.02 -16.80
C ARG A 715 -12.06 6.42 -17.63
N THR A 716 -12.84 5.55 -17.00
CA THR A 716 -13.85 4.71 -17.66
C THR A 716 -15.19 5.41 -17.81
N ASP A 717 -15.57 6.24 -16.85
CA ASP A 717 -16.86 6.94 -16.79
C ASP A 717 -16.87 8.23 -17.64
N ARG A 718 -16.40 8.11 -18.89
CA ARG A 718 -16.36 9.20 -19.88
C ARG A 718 -17.06 8.79 -21.19
N PRO A 719 -18.19 9.44 -21.56
CA PRO A 719 -18.84 9.20 -22.85
C PRO A 719 -17.97 9.67 -24.02
N SER A 720 -18.22 9.13 -25.22
CA SER A 720 -17.46 9.44 -26.43
C SER A 720 -17.79 10.78 -27.08
N VAL A 721 -18.95 11.36 -26.76
CA VAL A 721 -19.43 12.63 -27.31
C VAL A 721 -20.08 13.46 -26.22
N ILE A 722 -19.70 14.73 -26.14
CA ILE A 722 -20.31 15.74 -25.27
C ILE A 722 -20.50 17.03 -26.06
N ILE A 723 -21.69 17.62 -25.92
CA ILE A 723 -22.01 18.94 -26.46
C ILE A 723 -22.54 19.77 -25.28
N GLY A 724 -21.65 20.53 -24.66
CA GLY A 724 -21.98 21.42 -23.55
C GLY A 724 -22.27 22.85 -24.01
N LYS A 725 -22.63 23.70 -23.04
CA LYS A 725 -22.80 25.14 -23.22
C LYS A 725 -21.65 25.88 -22.54
N PRO A 726 -21.21 27.04 -23.07
CA PRO A 726 -20.26 27.88 -22.37
C PRO A 726 -20.93 28.48 -21.13
N ARG A 727 -20.61 27.94 -19.96
CA ARG A 727 -21.13 28.37 -18.65
C ARG A 727 -20.25 29.50 -18.09
N GLU A 728 -20.12 30.61 -18.83
CA GLU A 728 -19.17 31.70 -18.49
C GLU A 728 -19.45 32.33 -17.12
N ASP A 729 -20.72 32.44 -16.75
CA ASP A 729 -21.16 32.99 -15.46
C ASP A 729 -20.64 32.18 -14.26
N GLU A 730 -20.39 30.87 -14.45
CA GLU A 730 -19.90 29.97 -13.39
C GLU A 730 -18.38 30.07 -13.17
N VAL A 731 -17.63 30.73 -14.08
CA VAL A 731 -16.15 30.75 -14.05
C VAL A 731 -15.52 32.12 -13.91
N THR A 732 -16.30 33.21 -13.89
CA THR A 732 -15.74 34.58 -13.88
C THR A 732 -15.03 34.91 -12.56
N ASP A 733 -15.59 34.52 -11.42
CA ASP A 733 -14.97 34.72 -10.09
C ASP A 733 -13.82 33.75 -9.81
N PHE A 734 -13.78 32.64 -10.57
CA PHE A 734 -12.78 31.59 -10.44
C PHE A 734 -11.40 32.04 -10.96
N ILE A 735 -11.34 32.73 -12.11
CA ILE A 735 -10.06 33.11 -12.75
C ILE A 735 -9.12 33.87 -11.83
N ALA A 736 -9.67 34.77 -11.00
CA ALA A 736 -8.89 35.57 -10.07
C ALA A 736 -8.20 34.74 -8.97
N GLN A 737 -8.72 33.54 -8.68
CA GLN A 737 -8.19 32.63 -7.65
C GLN A 737 -7.16 31.63 -8.21
N ILE A 738 -7.10 31.44 -9.53
CA ILE A 738 -6.18 30.49 -10.18
C ILE A 738 -4.72 30.62 -9.70
N PRO A 739 -4.14 31.83 -9.56
CA PRO A 739 -2.76 31.98 -9.08
C PRO A 739 -2.50 31.38 -7.69
N ASP A 740 -3.54 31.23 -6.86
CA ASP A 740 -3.47 30.69 -5.51
C ASP A 740 -3.77 29.18 -5.45
N VAL A 741 -4.19 28.56 -6.56
CA VAL A 741 -4.48 27.13 -6.62
C VAL A 741 -3.16 26.37 -6.65
N ARG A 742 -2.96 25.48 -5.68
CA ARG A 742 -1.84 24.52 -5.66
C ARG A 742 -2.33 23.18 -6.21
N SER A 743 -2.96 22.38 -5.37
CA SER A 743 -3.65 21.15 -5.76
C SER A 743 -5.12 21.41 -6.07
N SER A 744 -5.80 22.01 -5.09
CA SER A 744 -7.16 22.48 -5.18
C SER A 744 -7.38 23.66 -4.22
N ILE A 745 -8.49 24.39 -4.39
CA ILE A 745 -8.92 25.41 -3.44
C ILE A 745 -10.46 25.43 -3.38
N GLU A 746 -11.01 25.53 -2.17
CA GLU A 746 -12.43 25.79 -2.00
C GLU A 746 -12.77 27.21 -2.48
N SER A 747 -13.83 27.33 -3.26
CA SER A 747 -14.35 28.60 -3.75
C SER A 747 -15.84 28.75 -3.47
N ASN A 748 -16.39 29.94 -3.70
CA ASN A 748 -17.82 30.17 -3.56
C ASN A 748 -18.59 29.28 -4.56
N GLY A 749 -19.33 28.32 -4.04
CA GLY A 749 -20.17 27.42 -4.83
C GLY A 749 -19.48 26.16 -5.37
N GLY A 750 -18.21 25.91 -5.06
CA GLY A 750 -17.50 24.74 -5.59
C GLY A 750 -16.05 24.59 -5.13
N GLU A 751 -15.34 23.67 -5.76
CA GLU A 751 -13.90 23.43 -5.61
C GLU A 751 -13.22 23.64 -6.97
N ILE A 752 -12.06 24.27 -6.94
CA ILE A 752 -11.21 24.46 -8.11
C ILE A 752 -10.09 23.42 -8.05
N LEU A 753 -9.85 22.71 -9.14
CA LEU A 753 -8.76 21.74 -9.28
C LEU A 753 -7.69 22.27 -10.22
N ASN A 754 -6.43 22.14 -9.80
CA ASN A 754 -5.27 22.32 -10.68
C ASN A 754 -5.04 21.03 -11.47
N LEU A 755 -5.11 21.15 -12.80
CA LEU A 755 -4.91 20.04 -13.74
C LEU A 755 -3.70 20.32 -14.64
N TYR A 756 -2.78 21.19 -14.23
CA TYR A 756 -1.56 21.48 -14.97
C TYR A 756 -0.79 20.17 -15.27
N GLY A 757 -0.34 19.99 -16.51
CA GLY A 757 0.33 18.78 -16.98
C GLY A 757 -0.60 17.63 -17.36
N VAL A 758 -1.86 17.63 -16.91
CA VAL A 758 -2.83 16.58 -17.23
C VAL A 758 -3.16 16.61 -18.71
N ASN A 759 -2.92 15.50 -19.41
CA ASN A 759 -3.18 15.44 -20.85
C ASN A 759 -4.66 15.73 -21.19
N LEU A 760 -4.90 16.26 -22.39
CA LEU A 760 -6.24 16.62 -22.85
C LEU A 760 -7.25 15.48 -22.70
N ASN A 761 -6.89 14.23 -23.03
CA ASN A 761 -7.83 13.10 -22.95
C ASN A 761 -8.35 12.86 -21.52
N ALA A 762 -7.48 12.97 -20.52
CA ALA A 762 -7.84 12.84 -19.12
C ALA A 762 -8.65 14.06 -18.64
N ALA A 763 -8.25 15.27 -19.05
CA ALA A 763 -8.93 16.51 -18.69
C ALA A 763 -10.39 16.57 -19.21
N LEU A 764 -10.68 15.97 -20.38
CA LEU A 764 -12.05 15.93 -20.93
C LEU A 764 -13.08 15.21 -20.03
N TYR A 765 -12.63 14.46 -19.01
CA TYR A 765 -13.52 13.94 -17.97
C TYR A 765 -14.38 15.06 -17.35
N TYR A 766 -13.78 16.19 -17.00
CA TYR A 766 -14.48 17.30 -16.33
C TYR A 766 -15.56 17.90 -17.22
N THR A 767 -15.24 18.18 -18.49
CA THR A 767 -16.25 18.60 -19.48
C THR A 767 -17.39 17.59 -19.59
N SER A 768 -17.11 16.29 -19.49
CA SER A 768 -18.12 15.23 -19.59
C SER A 768 -19.06 15.14 -18.40
N LYS A 769 -18.61 15.56 -17.22
CA LYS A 769 -19.44 15.72 -16.02
C LYS A 769 -20.19 17.05 -15.99
N GLY A 770 -20.00 17.88 -17.02
CA GLY A 770 -20.57 19.22 -17.08
C GLY A 770 -19.83 20.24 -16.20
N TYR A 771 -18.63 19.89 -15.72
CA TYR A 771 -17.75 20.78 -14.97
C TYR A 771 -17.00 21.71 -15.94
N PRO A 772 -16.95 23.03 -15.68
CA PRO A 772 -16.15 23.94 -16.47
C PRO A 772 -14.67 23.51 -16.50
N LEU A 773 -14.11 23.35 -17.72
CA LEU A 773 -12.71 23.01 -17.96
C LEU A 773 -12.06 24.15 -18.74
N MET A 774 -11.03 24.76 -18.15
CA MET A 774 -10.40 25.96 -18.67
C MET A 774 -8.92 25.75 -18.97
N ILE A 775 -8.40 26.50 -19.93
CA ILE A 775 -6.97 26.58 -20.24
C ILE A 775 -6.59 28.00 -20.62
N ARG A 776 -5.38 28.42 -20.27
CA ARG A 776 -4.83 29.73 -20.66
C ARG A 776 -3.94 29.59 -21.89
N ILE A 777 -4.29 30.27 -22.99
CA ILE A 777 -3.54 30.30 -24.24
C ILE A 777 -3.42 31.75 -24.72
N ASP A 778 -2.21 32.20 -25.08
CA ASP A 778 -1.96 33.54 -25.64
C ASP A 778 -2.61 34.69 -24.83
N ASN A 779 -2.51 34.61 -23.49
CA ASN A 779 -3.14 35.52 -22.52
C ASN A 779 -4.68 35.53 -22.48
N ASN A 780 -5.35 34.64 -23.20
CA ASN A 780 -6.79 34.45 -23.14
C ASN A 780 -7.13 33.16 -22.38
N TRP A 781 -8.28 33.16 -21.72
CA TRP A 781 -8.85 31.96 -21.15
C TRP A 781 -9.81 31.32 -22.16
N GLU A 782 -9.63 30.04 -22.42
CA GLU A 782 -10.55 29.23 -23.22
C GLU A 782 -11.31 28.23 -22.34
N LEU A 783 -12.61 28.09 -22.58
CA LEU A 783 -13.47 27.10 -21.95
C LEU A 783 -13.73 25.94 -22.92
N ILE A 784 -13.34 24.73 -22.55
CA ILE A 784 -13.64 23.50 -23.31
C ILE A 784 -15.04 23.02 -22.93
N THR A 785 -15.94 23.06 -23.89
CA THR A 785 -17.38 22.82 -23.67
C THR A 785 -17.88 21.55 -24.32
N GLY A 786 -17.13 20.97 -25.24
CA GLY A 786 -17.57 19.78 -25.94
C GLY A 786 -16.44 19.08 -26.67
N TYR A 787 -16.69 17.81 -26.98
CA TYR A 787 -15.78 16.98 -27.75
C TYR A 787 -16.57 15.86 -28.44
N ASN A 788 -15.98 15.32 -29.50
CA ASN A 788 -16.42 14.07 -30.12
C ASN A 788 -15.19 13.25 -30.54
N GLY A 789 -15.40 12.21 -31.35
CA GLY A 789 -14.31 11.34 -31.82
C GLY A 789 -13.22 12.04 -32.65
N SER A 790 -13.47 13.25 -33.19
CA SER A 790 -12.55 13.95 -34.10
C SER A 790 -12.26 15.41 -33.73
N GLN A 791 -13.11 16.05 -32.92
CA GLN A 791 -13.07 17.49 -32.69
C GLN A 791 -13.22 17.87 -31.21
N ILE A 792 -12.64 19.01 -30.87
CA ILE A 792 -12.80 19.73 -29.60
C ILE A 792 -13.52 21.05 -29.87
N THR A 793 -14.46 21.40 -28.99
CA THR A 793 -15.18 22.67 -29.01
C THR A 793 -14.75 23.52 -27.82
N SER A 794 -14.13 24.67 -28.10
CA SER A 794 -13.76 25.66 -27.07
C SER A 794 -14.33 27.05 -27.37
N TYR A 795 -14.43 27.88 -26.34
CA TYR A 795 -14.84 29.28 -26.43
C TYR A 795 -13.82 30.17 -25.74
N ILE A 796 -13.46 31.31 -26.33
CA ILE A 796 -12.64 32.32 -25.67
C ILE A 796 -13.54 33.13 -24.73
N LEU A 797 -13.23 33.15 -23.43
CA LEU A 797 -14.01 33.88 -22.44
C LEU A 797 -14.00 35.38 -22.74
N GLY A 798 -15.19 36.00 -22.71
CA GLY A 798 -15.38 37.41 -23.09
C GLY A 798 -15.16 37.70 -24.60
N GLY A 799 -14.98 36.65 -25.40
CA GLY A 799 -14.79 36.72 -26.86
C GLY A 799 -16.11 36.66 -27.64
N SER A 800 -16.01 36.31 -28.93
CA SER A 800 -17.21 36.10 -29.77
C SER A 800 -17.99 34.87 -29.31
N SER A 801 -19.32 34.90 -29.43
CA SER A 801 -20.21 33.74 -29.17
C SER A 801 -20.03 32.55 -30.11
N SER A 802 -19.10 32.60 -31.07
CA SER A 802 -18.80 31.52 -32.00
C SER A 802 -17.82 30.52 -31.38
N PRO A 803 -18.10 29.20 -31.40
CA PRO A 803 -17.16 28.19 -30.93
C PRO A 803 -15.92 28.12 -31.84
N ASN A 804 -14.77 27.87 -31.23
CA ASN A 804 -13.59 27.37 -31.91
C ASN A 804 -13.69 25.84 -32.02
N LEU A 805 -13.70 25.32 -33.24
CA LEU A 805 -13.72 23.90 -33.54
C LEU A 805 -12.35 23.47 -34.05
N MET A 806 -11.64 22.71 -33.24
CA MET A 806 -10.31 22.19 -33.57
C MET A 806 -10.38 20.69 -33.77
N LYS A 807 -9.56 20.13 -34.67
CA LYS A 807 -9.33 18.68 -34.65
C LYS A 807 -8.67 18.32 -33.34
N LYS A 808 -8.93 17.11 -32.87
CA LYS A 808 -8.42 16.65 -31.58
C LYS A 808 -6.89 16.66 -31.53
N GLU A 809 -6.23 16.23 -32.60
CA GLU A 809 -4.77 16.21 -32.69
C GLU A 809 -4.19 17.64 -32.67
N ASP A 810 -4.84 18.57 -33.38
CA ASP A 810 -4.44 19.99 -33.41
C ASP A 810 -4.63 20.63 -32.03
N ALA A 811 -5.73 20.31 -31.32
CA ALA A 811 -5.99 20.77 -29.97
C ALA A 811 -4.96 20.23 -28.98
N THR A 812 -4.66 18.93 -29.01
CA THR A 812 -3.61 18.32 -28.18
C THR A 812 -2.28 19.02 -28.39
N ALA A 813 -1.81 19.15 -29.64
CA ALA A 813 -0.54 19.80 -29.94
C ALA A 813 -0.52 21.28 -29.49
N ARG A 814 -1.64 22.00 -29.64
CA ARG A 814 -1.76 23.40 -29.20
C ARG A 814 -1.70 23.55 -27.68
N TYR A 815 -2.36 22.66 -26.94
CA TYR A 815 -2.40 22.70 -25.48
C TYR A 815 -1.10 22.19 -24.85
N ASP A 816 -0.42 21.24 -25.48
CA ASP A 816 0.91 20.77 -25.08
C ASP A 816 1.97 21.90 -25.09
N MET A 817 1.84 22.90 -25.97
CA MET A 817 2.76 24.05 -26.02
C MET A 817 2.77 24.89 -24.74
N VAL A 818 1.68 24.85 -23.96
CA VAL A 818 1.57 25.49 -22.64
C VAL A 818 1.56 24.46 -21.51
N HIS A 819 2.11 23.27 -21.77
CA HIS A 819 2.18 22.16 -20.83
C HIS A 819 0.81 21.77 -20.24
N ASN A 820 -0.25 21.82 -21.07
CA ASN A 820 -1.60 21.43 -20.65
C ASN A 820 -2.03 22.12 -19.34
N ALA A 821 -1.87 23.44 -19.27
CA ALA A 821 -2.23 24.26 -18.10
C ALA A 821 -3.75 24.35 -17.87
N PHE A 822 -4.38 23.20 -17.61
CA PHE A 822 -5.81 23.06 -17.41
C PHE A 822 -6.20 23.35 -15.95
N PHE A 823 -7.42 23.85 -15.78
CA PHE A 823 -8.07 23.93 -14.48
C PHE A 823 -9.55 23.55 -14.61
N ALA A 824 -10.09 22.89 -13.60
CA ALA A 824 -11.51 22.54 -13.55
C ALA A 824 -12.21 23.13 -12.34
N PHE A 825 -13.51 23.43 -12.47
CA PHE A 825 -14.37 23.84 -11.37
C PHE A 825 -15.44 22.79 -11.11
N LEU A 826 -15.48 22.26 -9.90
CA LEU A 826 -16.43 21.25 -9.43
C LEU A 826 -17.47 21.95 -8.54
N PRO A 827 -18.71 22.17 -9.02
CA PRO A 827 -19.75 22.80 -8.22
C PRO A 827 -20.13 21.92 -7.01
N LYS A 828 -20.42 22.54 -5.85
CA LYS A 828 -20.99 21.82 -4.69
C LYS A 828 -22.38 21.30 -5.09
N THR A 829 -22.61 20.00 -4.89
CA THR A 829 -23.87 19.31 -5.23
C THR A 829 -24.88 19.34 -4.10
#